data_AF-A0A421JPI1-F1
#
_entry.id   AF-A0A421JPI1-F1
#
_cell.length_a   1.000
_cell.length_b   1.000
_cell.length_c   1.000
_cell.angle_alpha   90.00
_cell.angle_beta   90.00
_cell.angle_gamma   90.00
#
_symmetry.space_group_name_H-M   'P 1'
#
loop_
_entity.id
_entity.type
_entity.pdbx_description
1 polymer ?
#
loop_
_entity_poly.entity_id
_entity_poly.type
_entity_poly.pdbx_seq_one_letter_code
_entity_poly.pdbx_strand_id
1 'polypeptide(L)'
;MVWINGCPQFSIDSPITHEDIIQIIHIPHTPLVVVLTPTSVYIFHQFTLLPLTSHIRTLQSIENNGNNLILKVKHVSVNTSKFQKLTTINLFIQTDLNYLIIYQCQINYSKSLYEVHNSNNELIQTGLPLSDTSLKFSISGLIKSATKTIIHGNEESLVNLENVENINNASLEDELGNSSIEFVKISIFKILKIGIKLQKFWLQQNSHYLIIFNNEETEQQDSRFQIVNIFNFKTELLQSSDFTWYKDNAKIVYIKFNVFFNYFLFVNNKRELWFMEFEKENKEIITKGHKLLTFDIEEEELASIKFWFNPQCQLVIIRIKHELRMYKMEFKSIEFLKILHENISRDSEINWSPCGNYFVNINPNTGYWKLCSKFGNITFNSEEILQELDEHDEDNRKFLKASIISISGNSMNLYLLNHNKSKLYYINLVRIISDTQRGLLYDNEYISIIQNNRKLIRFPILPKFKKFLLNQEVYNGNINKSIKSATGKICLCRNDFNQISISYGDCLSISTPYCSGDDRINHILWFNFKSYFADSINIVRHFWFKDYLLIVNRKSKHAFTEDDNKTTNSNDHLVDEFIVFDTTLTKYGMGGEDISFTSDALLWKYDFKTTFTDIQIGTDINDKQTCHVVIVTSDYRLIVLDLTMDKTVSIKNDQNKFYKIFISVRKTILLSSIKNKVNLDDIIQTTMVNNRHFLFLLNTGDLYLLKNQSQQQQQSNRQGSVVSNSSMNSGSAGNNLYDLIKLNINIEFFKFKTIRFSQSSIIDFIYLFNSEHILIYDINELIDKSYDRSVPQESSQSMLLDDYDDELHPIIIDSQGMHPIKLDSILEIGGEEEESTYKSLDLIGLESFAMYRQTTGGLIIKNRVAHKLILNNFIEFDLLYKGDLESSFYKYKQFKNFHYCLELLLFKNLTMNQSLKRLCQLIEFTDNAEFIYINCLRKIEADYWNRFFEVLQTTPVKFMNRLIEIDNVELCYNYLIIYLNYKSEGEEEGETNKKDQLNSDDIQVILKIIKMLDKSGKWDWCFQLCRFIKLLEPTGNLLVQIQQELSQ
;
A
#
# COMPACT_ATOMS: atom_id res chain seq x y z
N MET A 1 0.39 -2.22 0.42
CA MET A 1 0.28 -1.85 1.84
C MET A 1 0.43 -3.09 2.73
N VAL A 2 0.81 -2.92 4.01
CA VAL A 2 1.16 -4.02 4.93
C VAL A 2 0.57 -3.80 6.34
N TRP A 3 0.17 -4.87 7.01
CA TRP A 3 -0.36 -4.92 8.39
C TRP A 3 0.29 -6.03 9.20
N ILE A 4 0.18 -5.95 10.51
CA ILE A 4 0.56 -7.05 11.40
C ILE A 4 -0.45 -8.20 11.25
N ASN A 5 0.03 -9.44 11.09
CA ASN A 5 -0.81 -10.65 10.92
C ASN A 5 -1.29 -11.26 12.25
N GLY A 6 -1.10 -10.53 13.35
CA GLY A 6 -1.47 -10.94 14.70
C GLY A 6 -0.33 -10.76 15.70
N CYS A 7 -0.46 -11.38 16.86
CA CYS A 7 0.61 -11.40 17.87
C CYS A 7 1.85 -12.14 17.33
N PRO A 8 3.04 -11.98 17.96
CA PRO A 8 4.27 -12.63 17.53
C PRO A 8 4.08 -14.15 17.33
N GLN A 9 4.58 -14.70 16.21
CA GLN A 9 4.44 -16.14 15.92
C GLN A 9 5.19 -16.98 16.94
N PHE A 10 6.39 -16.50 17.32
CA PHE A 10 7.17 -17.05 18.42
C PHE A 10 8.08 -15.95 18.99
N SER A 11 8.57 -16.20 20.21
CA SER A 11 9.55 -15.36 20.88
C SER A 11 10.66 -16.23 21.43
N ILE A 12 11.90 -15.77 21.33
CA ILE A 12 13.02 -16.35 22.04
C ILE A 12 13.43 -15.41 23.17
N ASP A 13 13.88 -15.97 24.29
CA ASP A 13 14.60 -15.17 25.27
C ASP A 13 15.84 -14.58 24.62
N SER A 14 16.28 -13.42 25.11
CA SER A 14 17.48 -12.78 24.60
C SER A 14 18.59 -13.82 24.63
N PRO A 15 19.15 -14.20 23.46
CA PRO A 15 20.14 -15.26 23.38
C PRO A 15 21.44 -14.87 24.09
N ILE A 16 21.54 -13.63 24.56
CA ILE A 16 22.70 -13.01 25.17
C ILE A 16 22.22 -12.42 26.50
N THR A 17 22.48 -13.14 27.58
CA THR A 17 22.07 -12.79 28.94
C THR A 17 23.03 -11.81 29.63
N HIS A 18 24.24 -11.64 29.09
CA HIS A 18 25.34 -10.95 29.76
C HIS A 18 25.76 -9.64 29.09
N GLU A 19 25.21 -9.30 27.92
CA GLU A 19 25.59 -8.10 27.17
C GLU A 19 24.39 -7.46 26.48
N ASP A 20 24.46 -6.13 26.36
CA ASP A 20 23.47 -5.35 25.64
C ASP A 20 23.58 -5.55 24.13
N ILE A 21 22.44 -5.82 23.48
CA ILE A 21 22.35 -5.84 22.03
C ILE A 21 22.41 -4.40 21.51
N ILE A 22 23.36 -4.15 20.60
CA ILE A 22 23.56 -2.85 19.96
C ILE A 22 22.73 -2.76 18.68
N GLN A 23 22.77 -3.80 17.84
CA GLN A 23 22.16 -3.76 16.51
C GLN A 23 21.72 -5.14 16.05
N ILE A 24 20.61 -5.18 15.30
CA ILE A 24 20.10 -6.36 14.60
C ILE A 24 20.01 -6.01 13.11
N ILE A 25 20.66 -6.80 12.24
CA ILE A 25 20.65 -6.56 10.80
C ILE A 25 20.39 -7.86 10.04
N HIS A 26 19.45 -7.81 9.10
CA HIS A 26 19.26 -8.84 8.09
C HIS A 26 20.32 -8.74 6.99
N ILE A 27 20.98 -9.85 6.63
CA ILE A 27 21.93 -9.88 5.51
C ILE A 27 21.18 -10.10 4.20
N PRO A 28 21.26 -9.20 3.20
CA PRO A 28 20.64 -9.42 1.91
C PRO A 28 21.20 -10.65 1.17
N HIS A 29 20.30 -11.31 0.47
CA HIS A 29 20.38 -12.52 -0.34
C HIS A 29 20.78 -13.78 0.42
N THR A 30 20.58 -13.79 1.75
CA THR A 30 20.84 -14.94 2.62
C THR A 30 19.83 -15.04 3.76
N PRO A 31 19.60 -16.25 4.32
CA PRO A 31 18.65 -16.45 5.41
C PRO A 31 19.26 -16.14 6.78
N LEU A 32 20.08 -15.07 6.87
CA LEU A 32 20.88 -14.78 8.05
C LEU A 32 20.51 -13.43 8.66
N VAL A 33 20.41 -13.42 10.00
CA VAL A 33 20.26 -12.22 10.82
C VAL A 33 21.47 -12.12 11.75
N VAL A 34 22.13 -10.97 11.75
CA VAL A 34 23.29 -10.70 12.61
C VAL A 34 22.86 -9.88 13.81
N VAL A 35 23.30 -10.29 15.00
CA VAL A 35 23.16 -9.55 16.24
C VAL A 35 24.55 -9.11 16.70
N LEU A 36 24.70 -7.80 16.91
CA LEU A 36 25.93 -7.17 17.36
C LEU A 36 25.85 -6.80 18.84
N THR A 37 26.88 -7.15 19.60
CA THR A 37 27.11 -6.67 20.97
C THR A 37 28.43 -5.91 21.07
N PRO A 38 28.75 -5.26 22.21
CA PRO A 38 30.01 -4.56 22.40
C PRO A 38 31.25 -5.44 22.16
N THR A 39 31.17 -6.75 22.46
CA THR A 39 32.34 -7.64 22.39
C THR A 39 32.22 -8.73 21.32
N SER A 40 31.02 -9.04 20.85
CA SER A 40 30.77 -10.24 20.06
C SER A 40 29.79 -10.05 18.91
N VAL A 41 29.82 -11.00 17.98
CA VAL A 41 28.98 -11.05 16.78
C VAL A 41 28.30 -12.41 16.74
N TYR A 42 26.98 -12.41 16.69
CA TYR A 42 26.17 -13.63 16.59
C TYR A 42 25.43 -13.66 15.26
N ILE A 43 25.36 -14.84 14.64
CA ILE A 43 24.60 -15.09 13.43
C ILE A 43 23.46 -16.05 13.77
N PHE A 44 22.25 -15.64 13.46
CA PHE A 44 21.03 -16.41 13.63
C PHE A 44 20.42 -16.75 12.27
N HIS A 45 19.70 -17.86 12.22
CA HIS A 45 18.86 -18.20 11.10
C HIS A 45 17.59 -17.33 11.11
N GLN A 46 17.27 -16.74 9.97
CA GLN A 46 16.25 -15.71 9.82
C GLN A 46 14.83 -16.17 10.18
N PHE A 47 14.48 -17.42 9.89
CA PHE A 47 13.10 -17.92 10.00
C PHE A 47 12.81 -18.62 11.32
N THR A 48 13.84 -19.15 11.98
CA THR A 48 13.72 -19.90 13.24
C THR A 48 14.35 -19.16 14.42
N LEU A 49 15.13 -18.10 14.15
CA LEU A 49 15.98 -17.42 15.12
C LEU A 49 16.93 -18.36 15.88
N LEU A 50 17.30 -19.49 15.26
CA LEU A 50 18.28 -20.42 15.83
C LEU A 50 19.70 -19.85 15.70
N PRO A 51 20.52 -19.87 16.77
CA PRO A 51 21.92 -19.44 16.69
C PRO A 51 22.72 -20.42 15.83
N LEU A 52 23.39 -19.90 14.79
CA LEU A 52 24.19 -20.70 13.86
C LEU A 52 25.67 -20.66 14.20
N THR A 53 26.19 -19.47 14.45
CA THR A 53 27.60 -19.29 14.81
C THR A 53 27.77 -17.98 15.58
N SER A 54 28.86 -17.89 16.35
CA SER A 54 29.23 -16.68 17.07
C SER A 54 30.73 -16.49 17.06
N HIS A 55 31.16 -15.24 17.19
CA HIS A 55 32.55 -14.91 17.43
C HIS A 55 32.63 -13.89 18.57
N ILE A 56 33.23 -14.33 19.68
CA ILE A 56 33.49 -13.50 20.86
C ILE A 56 34.94 -13.04 20.80
N ARG A 57 35.17 -11.73 20.89
CA ARG A 57 36.52 -11.18 20.89
C ARG A 57 37.18 -11.36 22.24
N THR A 58 38.50 -11.57 22.24
CA THR A 58 39.30 -11.65 23.48
C THR A 58 39.40 -10.27 24.14
N LEU A 59 39.59 -10.25 25.47
CA LEU A 59 39.81 -9.01 26.24
C LEU A 59 40.96 -8.18 25.66
N GLN A 60 42.07 -8.82 25.30
CA GLN A 60 43.21 -8.15 24.67
C GLN A 60 42.85 -7.48 23.34
N SER A 61 41.97 -8.10 22.52
CA SER A 61 41.47 -7.46 21.30
C SER A 61 40.56 -6.26 21.62
N ILE A 62 39.83 -6.29 22.73
CA ILE A 62 38.97 -5.19 23.18
C ILE A 62 39.80 -4.01 23.67
N GLU A 63 40.83 -4.27 24.46
CA GLU A 63 41.76 -3.23 24.90
C GLU A 63 42.51 -2.59 23.72
N ASN A 64 42.94 -3.39 22.74
CA ASN A 64 43.74 -2.88 21.62
C ASN A 64 42.90 -2.24 20.51
N ASN A 65 41.75 -2.85 20.16
CA ASN A 65 40.97 -2.47 18.99
C ASN A 65 39.64 -1.80 19.34
N GLY A 66 39.23 -1.80 20.62
CA GLY A 66 38.07 -1.05 21.08
C GLY A 66 36.73 -1.78 20.94
N ASN A 67 35.70 -1.39 21.69
CA ASN A 67 34.37 -2.03 21.65
C ASN A 67 33.67 -1.82 20.31
N ASN A 68 32.84 -2.77 19.90
CA ASN A 68 32.02 -2.65 18.70
C ASN A 68 30.94 -1.57 18.87
N LEU A 69 30.67 -0.80 17.82
CA LEU A 69 29.66 0.26 17.82
C LEU A 69 28.60 0.08 16.74
N ILE A 70 29.00 -0.16 15.49
CA ILE A 70 28.08 -0.17 14.35
C ILE A 70 28.50 -1.25 13.37
N LEU A 71 27.53 -1.99 12.83
CA LEU A 71 27.71 -2.96 11.76
C LEU A 71 27.11 -2.44 10.45
N LYS A 72 27.82 -2.67 9.33
CA LYS A 72 27.27 -2.50 7.97
C LYS A 72 27.63 -3.69 7.09
N VAL A 73 26.75 -3.97 6.12
CA VAL A 73 26.92 -5.04 5.15
C VAL A 73 26.98 -4.44 3.75
N LYS A 74 27.82 -5.02 2.89
CA LYS A 74 27.88 -4.61 1.48
C LYS A 74 26.67 -5.15 0.72
N HIS A 75 26.02 -4.28 -0.04
CA HIS A 75 24.93 -4.65 -0.94
C HIS A 75 25.46 -5.14 -2.29
N VAL A 76 25.02 -6.32 -2.72
CA VAL A 76 25.42 -7.00 -3.96
C VAL A 76 24.18 -7.41 -4.74
N SER A 77 24.14 -7.14 -6.04
CA SER A 77 23.08 -7.59 -6.95
C SER A 77 23.17 -9.08 -7.28
N VAL A 78 22.07 -9.83 -7.17
CA VAL A 78 21.98 -11.24 -7.57
C VAL A 78 20.81 -11.48 -8.53
N ASN A 79 20.76 -12.67 -9.16
CA ASN A 79 19.60 -13.09 -9.93
C ASN A 79 18.49 -13.63 -9.00
N THR A 80 17.51 -12.79 -8.71
CA THR A 80 16.40 -13.13 -7.81
C THR A 80 15.35 -14.03 -8.46
N SER A 81 15.19 -14.03 -9.79
CA SER A 81 14.24 -14.97 -10.43
C SER A 81 14.63 -16.43 -10.21
N LYS A 82 15.93 -16.71 -10.10
CA LYS A 82 16.48 -18.04 -9.81
C LYS A 82 16.91 -18.24 -8.35
N PHE A 83 16.60 -17.29 -7.45
CA PHE A 83 17.03 -17.31 -6.04
C PHE A 83 18.52 -17.56 -5.84
N GLN A 84 19.36 -16.91 -6.66
CA GLN A 84 20.81 -17.05 -6.48
C GLN A 84 21.22 -16.47 -5.13
N LYS A 85 21.65 -17.34 -4.21
CA LYS A 85 22.10 -16.96 -2.87
C LYS A 85 23.59 -16.61 -2.85
N LEU A 86 24.00 -15.73 -1.94
CA LEU A 86 25.41 -15.40 -1.71
C LEU A 86 26.08 -16.47 -0.83
N THR A 87 27.28 -16.91 -1.20
CA THR A 87 28.06 -17.90 -0.43
C THR A 87 29.10 -17.27 0.50
N THR A 88 29.54 -16.04 0.19
CA THR A 88 30.50 -15.30 1.00
C THR A 88 30.06 -13.85 1.16
N ILE A 89 30.08 -13.37 2.40
CA ILE A 89 29.63 -12.03 2.78
C ILE A 89 30.65 -11.40 3.72
N ASN A 90 30.85 -10.09 3.58
CA ASN A 90 31.69 -9.32 4.46
C ASN A 90 30.84 -8.40 5.36
N LEU A 91 31.08 -8.49 6.65
CA LEU A 91 30.49 -7.67 7.71
C LEU A 91 31.54 -6.64 8.16
N PHE A 92 31.20 -5.36 8.13
CA PHE A 92 32.10 -4.27 8.46
C PHE A 92 31.69 -3.65 9.80
N ILE A 93 32.53 -3.80 10.82
CA ILE A 93 32.25 -3.38 12.19
C ILE A 93 33.16 -2.23 12.58
N GLN A 94 32.55 -1.09 12.92
CA GLN A 94 33.24 0.07 13.49
C GLN A 94 33.42 -0.12 15.00
N THR A 95 34.58 0.31 15.49
CA THR A 95 34.95 0.29 16.91
C THR A 95 35.14 1.70 17.46
N ASP A 96 35.09 1.86 18.78
CA ASP A 96 35.33 3.12 19.50
C ASP A 96 36.77 3.65 19.34
N LEU A 97 37.77 2.78 19.13
CA LEU A 97 39.18 3.14 18.88
C LEU A 97 39.50 3.41 17.40
N ASN A 98 38.51 3.72 16.55
CA ASN A 98 38.66 4.03 15.12
C ASN A 98 39.20 2.89 14.24
N TYR A 99 39.02 1.65 14.67
CA TYR A 99 39.26 0.48 13.82
C TYR A 99 37.99 0.07 13.09
N LEU A 100 38.18 -0.41 11.85
CA LEU A 100 37.16 -1.12 11.08
C LEU A 100 37.57 -2.59 10.98
N ILE A 101 36.83 -3.45 11.67
CA ILE A 101 37.03 -4.90 11.66
C ILE A 101 36.11 -5.50 10.59
N ILE A 102 36.70 -6.21 9.64
CA ILE A 102 36.00 -6.87 8.55
C ILE A 102 35.91 -8.36 8.88
N TYR A 103 34.71 -8.84 9.18
CA TYR A 103 34.44 -10.28 9.29
C TYR A 103 34.00 -10.83 7.95
N GLN A 104 34.46 -12.03 7.61
CA GLN A 104 33.99 -12.79 6.47
C GLN A 104 33.14 -13.96 6.96
N CYS A 105 31.90 -13.99 6.48
CA CYS A 105 30.92 -15.03 6.70
C CYS A 105 30.85 -15.93 5.46
N GLN A 106 31.15 -17.20 5.62
CA GLN A 106 31.04 -18.22 4.58
C GLN A 106 29.84 -19.12 4.87
N ILE A 107 28.95 -19.25 3.89
CA ILE A 107 27.71 -20.02 3.98
C ILE A 107 27.84 -21.22 3.05
N ASN A 108 27.63 -22.41 3.60
CA ASN A 108 27.60 -23.63 2.83
C ASN A 108 26.17 -24.18 2.74
N TYR A 109 25.54 -23.96 1.58
CA TYR A 109 24.19 -24.46 1.29
C TYR A 109 24.12 -25.98 1.06
N SER A 110 25.25 -26.66 0.86
CA SER A 110 25.29 -28.11 0.62
C SER A 110 25.46 -28.93 1.91
N LYS A 111 25.74 -28.28 3.04
CA LYS A 111 25.94 -28.93 4.35
C LYS A 111 24.92 -28.40 5.34
N SER A 112 24.30 -29.33 6.04
CA SER A 112 23.27 -29.12 7.06
C SER A 112 23.80 -29.59 8.42
N LEU A 113 23.41 -28.91 9.49
CA LEU A 113 24.19 -28.80 10.74
C LEU A 113 23.78 -29.74 11.89
N TYR A 114 22.74 -30.56 11.76
CA TYR A 114 22.14 -31.17 12.95
C TYR A 114 23.00 -32.28 13.55
N GLU A 115 23.35 -32.13 14.82
CA GLU A 115 23.91 -33.20 15.65
C GLU A 115 22.97 -33.43 16.83
N VAL A 116 22.51 -34.65 17.03
CA VAL A 116 21.71 -35.06 18.19
C VAL A 116 22.67 -35.56 19.26
N HIS A 117 22.64 -34.94 20.43
CA HIS A 117 23.43 -35.31 21.60
C HIS A 117 22.51 -35.85 22.70
N ASN A 118 23.01 -36.77 23.53
CA ASN A 118 22.32 -37.22 24.73
C ASN A 118 22.34 -36.12 25.80
N SER A 119 21.49 -36.28 26.82
CA SER A 119 21.56 -35.54 28.09
C SER A 119 22.96 -35.51 28.75
N ASN A 120 23.84 -36.47 28.41
CA ASN A 120 25.24 -36.52 28.86
C ASN A 120 26.24 -35.83 27.91
N ASN A 121 25.77 -35.06 26.91
CA ASN A 121 26.61 -34.45 25.86
C ASN A 121 27.38 -35.45 24.97
N GLU A 122 26.94 -36.70 24.93
CA GLU A 122 27.46 -37.70 24.01
C GLU A 122 26.74 -37.58 22.68
N LEU A 123 27.48 -37.47 21.58
CA LEU A 123 26.95 -37.41 20.23
C LEU A 123 26.23 -38.74 19.89
N ILE A 124 24.90 -38.71 19.82
CA ILE A 124 24.06 -39.87 19.48
C ILE A 124 23.96 -40.03 17.96
N GLN A 125 23.82 -38.93 17.23
CA GLN A 125 23.63 -38.94 15.78
C GLN A 125 24.20 -37.69 15.14
N THR A 126 25.13 -37.84 14.19
CA THR A 126 25.39 -36.80 13.20
C THR A 126 24.26 -36.83 12.19
N GLY A 127 23.27 -35.95 12.34
CA GLY A 127 22.34 -35.68 11.27
C GLY A 127 23.10 -34.98 10.15
N LEU A 128 23.55 -35.72 9.15
CA LEU A 128 23.49 -35.19 7.79
C LEU A 128 22.00 -35.28 7.42
N PRO A 129 21.14 -34.26 7.62
CA PRO A 129 19.86 -34.32 6.94
C PRO A 129 20.18 -34.22 5.45
N LEU A 130 19.49 -35.08 4.68
CA LEU A 130 19.52 -35.16 3.21
C LEU A 130 19.86 -33.80 2.61
N SER A 131 20.99 -33.71 1.91
CA SER A 131 21.43 -32.46 1.31
C SER A 131 20.34 -31.95 0.35
N ASP A 132 19.75 -30.78 0.65
CA ASP A 132 18.84 -30.06 -0.26
C ASP A 132 19.70 -29.50 -1.42
N THR A 133 20.19 -30.39 -2.28
CA THR A 133 20.87 -29.98 -3.49
C THR A 133 19.82 -29.39 -4.43
N SER A 134 20.05 -28.16 -4.88
CA SER A 134 19.16 -27.46 -5.83
C SER A 134 19.02 -28.16 -7.19
N LEU A 135 19.77 -29.24 -7.41
CA LEU A 135 19.74 -30.04 -8.62
C LEU A 135 18.74 -31.18 -8.41
N LYS A 136 17.58 -31.07 -9.07
CA LYS A 136 16.67 -32.22 -9.23
C LYS A 136 17.49 -33.42 -9.69
N PHE A 137 17.24 -34.57 -9.07
CA PHE A 137 17.87 -35.83 -9.46
C PHE A 137 17.84 -36.00 -10.99
N SER A 138 19.02 -36.18 -11.57
CA SER A 138 19.19 -36.42 -13.01
C SER A 138 19.79 -37.79 -13.19
N ILE A 139 19.04 -38.73 -13.78
CA ILE A 139 19.57 -40.01 -14.23
C ILE A 139 20.80 -39.83 -15.12
N SER A 140 20.79 -38.79 -15.96
CA SER A 140 21.95 -38.44 -16.79
C SER A 140 23.16 -38.01 -15.94
N GLY A 141 22.94 -37.24 -14.88
CA GLY A 141 23.97 -36.83 -13.93
C GLY A 141 24.54 -37.99 -13.13
N LEU A 142 23.67 -38.91 -12.67
CA LEU A 142 24.07 -40.12 -11.97
C LEU A 142 24.86 -41.06 -12.89
N ILE A 143 24.40 -41.29 -14.12
CA ILE A 143 25.13 -42.10 -15.10
C ILE A 143 26.47 -41.44 -15.47
N LYS A 144 26.52 -40.10 -15.61
CA LYS A 144 27.78 -39.36 -15.85
C LYS A 144 28.76 -39.45 -14.68
N SER A 145 28.25 -39.39 -13.46
CA SER A 145 29.03 -39.56 -12.22
C SER A 145 29.55 -40.98 -12.08
N ALA A 146 28.69 -41.98 -12.29
CA ALA A 146 29.03 -43.40 -12.28
C ALA A 146 30.02 -43.76 -13.39
N THR A 147 29.84 -43.24 -14.60
CA THR A 147 30.80 -43.45 -15.70
C THR A 147 32.12 -42.74 -15.44
N LYS A 148 32.13 -41.51 -14.89
CA LYS A 148 33.38 -40.85 -14.50
C LYS A 148 34.16 -41.63 -13.44
N THR A 149 33.48 -42.20 -12.45
CA THR A 149 34.11 -43.01 -11.39
C THR A 149 34.62 -44.35 -11.91
N ILE A 150 33.91 -44.98 -12.84
CA ILE A 150 34.39 -46.19 -13.54
C ILE A 150 35.61 -45.87 -14.42
N ILE A 151 35.66 -44.69 -15.04
CA ILE A 151 36.76 -44.28 -15.94
C ILE A 151 38.02 -43.86 -15.16
N HIS A 152 37.89 -43.21 -14.00
CA HIS A 152 39.02 -42.63 -13.24
C HIS A 152 39.38 -43.43 -12.00
N GLY A 153 39.32 -44.76 -12.08
CA GLY A 153 39.47 -45.69 -10.94
C GLY A 153 40.45 -45.23 -9.84
N ASN A 154 39.92 -45.20 -8.60
CA ASN A 154 40.65 -45.17 -7.33
C ASN A 154 41.60 -44.02 -6.96
N GLU A 155 41.64 -42.90 -7.67
CA GLU A 155 42.28 -41.68 -7.12
C GLU A 155 41.22 -40.65 -6.70
N GLU A 156 40.97 -40.58 -5.38
CA GLU A 156 40.29 -39.50 -4.63
C GLU A 156 38.95 -38.96 -5.15
N SER A 157 38.13 -39.74 -5.84
CA SER A 157 36.73 -39.39 -6.08
C SER A 157 35.80 -40.21 -5.19
N LEU A 158 35.48 -39.67 -4.01
CA LEU A 158 34.36 -40.15 -3.20
C LEU A 158 33.11 -40.18 -4.09
N VAL A 159 32.53 -41.37 -4.28
CA VAL A 159 31.26 -41.54 -4.98
C VAL A 159 30.24 -40.64 -4.28
N ASN A 160 29.67 -39.67 -5.00
CA ASN A 160 28.65 -38.79 -4.44
C ASN A 160 27.33 -39.57 -4.32
N LEU A 161 27.27 -40.47 -3.33
CA LEU A 161 26.13 -41.33 -2.99
C LEU A 161 24.91 -40.52 -2.49
N GLU A 162 25.08 -39.21 -2.26
CA GLU A 162 23.99 -38.26 -1.96
C GLU A 162 22.82 -38.36 -2.96
N ASN A 163 23.07 -38.73 -4.23
CA ASN A 163 22.03 -38.88 -5.25
C ASN A 163 21.24 -40.21 -5.15
N VAL A 164 21.75 -41.22 -4.44
CA VAL A 164 21.18 -42.58 -4.39
C VAL A 164 20.25 -42.74 -3.18
N GLU A 165 20.57 -42.10 -2.05
CA GLU A 165 19.74 -42.14 -0.83
C GLU A 165 18.49 -41.25 -0.92
N ASN A 166 18.47 -40.30 -1.87
CA ASN A 166 17.35 -39.38 -2.12
C ASN A 166 16.08 -40.07 -2.68
N ILE A 167 16.16 -41.33 -3.11
CA ILE A 167 15.04 -42.04 -3.76
C ILE A 167 13.99 -42.55 -2.75
N ASN A 168 14.41 -42.94 -1.55
CA ASN A 168 13.53 -43.66 -0.60
C ASN A 168 13.17 -42.88 0.66
N ASN A 169 13.91 -41.83 1.02
CA ASN A 169 13.75 -41.12 2.30
C ASN A 169 13.25 -39.68 2.18
N ALA A 170 12.96 -39.18 0.98
CA ALA A 170 12.20 -37.95 0.82
C ALA A 170 10.75 -38.26 1.19
N SER A 171 10.46 -38.27 2.49
CA SER A 171 9.08 -38.12 2.95
C SER A 171 8.56 -36.85 2.27
N LEU A 172 7.43 -36.97 1.57
CA LEU A 172 6.74 -35.81 1.01
C LEU A 172 6.52 -34.74 2.09
N GLU A 173 6.55 -35.09 3.38
CA GLU A 173 6.37 -34.20 4.53
C GLU A 173 7.59 -33.30 4.83
N ASP A 174 8.82 -33.78 4.66
CA ASP A 174 10.02 -32.94 4.88
C ASP A 174 10.15 -31.86 3.78
N GLU A 175 9.83 -32.16 2.51
CA GLU A 175 9.77 -31.15 1.45
C GLU A 175 8.74 -30.04 1.71
N LEU A 176 7.67 -30.31 2.48
CA LEU A 176 6.54 -29.41 2.66
C LEU A 176 6.81 -28.28 3.67
N GLY A 177 7.77 -28.47 4.59
CA GLY A 177 8.11 -27.50 5.64
C GLY A 177 9.57 -27.04 5.69
N ASN A 178 10.51 -27.74 5.05
CA ASN A 178 11.96 -27.61 5.27
C ASN A 178 12.51 -26.17 5.16
N SER A 179 12.76 -25.53 6.31
CA SER A 179 13.84 -24.55 6.44
C SER A 179 15.15 -25.32 6.56
N SER A 180 15.85 -25.53 5.44
CA SER A 180 17.21 -26.05 5.48
C SER A 180 18.09 -25.08 6.25
N ILE A 181 18.62 -25.53 7.38
CA ILE A 181 19.54 -24.72 8.19
C ILE A 181 20.94 -24.86 7.61
N GLU A 182 21.47 -23.78 7.04
CA GLU A 182 22.77 -23.79 6.42
C GLU A 182 23.93 -23.76 7.42
N PHE A 183 25.03 -24.46 7.08
CA PHE A 183 26.29 -24.33 7.80
C PHE A 183 26.93 -22.97 7.54
N VAL A 184 27.18 -22.20 8.61
CA VAL A 184 27.79 -20.87 8.54
C VAL A 184 29.07 -20.82 9.36
N LYS A 185 30.13 -20.30 8.75
CA LYS A 185 31.41 -20.03 9.42
C LYS A 185 31.71 -18.53 9.37
N ILE A 186 31.99 -17.95 10.53
CA ILE A 186 32.45 -16.55 10.64
C ILE A 186 33.93 -16.51 11.03
N SER A 187 34.68 -15.58 10.44
CA SER A 187 36.08 -15.35 10.77
C SER A 187 36.46 -13.88 10.54
N ILE A 188 37.48 -13.38 11.24
CA ILE A 188 38.03 -12.05 10.99
C ILE A 188 38.89 -12.13 9.72
N PHE A 189 38.52 -11.37 8.70
CA PHE A 189 39.28 -11.26 7.46
C PHE A 189 40.40 -10.23 7.59
N LYS A 190 40.07 -9.00 8.02
CA LYS A 190 41.03 -7.89 8.15
C LYS A 190 40.63 -6.90 9.24
N ILE A 191 41.62 -6.18 9.76
CA ILE A 191 41.46 -5.07 10.70
C ILE A 191 42.14 -3.85 10.08
N LEU A 192 41.39 -2.76 9.90
CA LEU A 192 41.88 -1.51 9.31
C LEU A 192 41.89 -0.41 10.36
N LYS A 193 43.05 0.19 10.62
CA LYS A 193 43.16 1.40 11.45
C LYS A 193 42.94 2.63 10.59
N ILE A 194 41.94 3.45 10.92
CA ILE A 194 41.60 4.64 10.15
C ILE A 194 42.34 5.85 10.74
N GLY A 195 43.29 6.40 9.98
CA GLY A 195 44.15 7.50 10.43
C GLY A 195 43.42 8.83 10.63
N ILE A 196 42.37 9.09 9.85
CA ILE A 196 41.60 10.35 9.91
C ILE A 196 40.52 10.38 10.99
N LYS A 197 40.51 9.44 11.97
CA LYS A 197 39.41 9.20 12.93
C LYS A 197 38.10 8.76 12.24
N LEU A 198 37.45 7.72 12.72
CA LEU A 198 36.31 7.08 12.07
C LEU A 198 35.00 7.62 12.67
N GLN A 199 34.44 8.69 12.10
CA GLN A 199 33.14 9.21 12.54
C GLN A 199 31.98 8.47 11.86
N LYS A 200 31.98 8.45 10.53
CA LYS A 200 30.99 7.73 9.71
C LYS A 200 31.68 7.02 8.54
N PHE A 201 31.13 5.88 8.13
CA PHE A 201 31.58 5.17 6.94
C PHE A 201 30.42 4.63 6.11
N TRP A 202 30.61 4.44 4.81
CA TRP A 202 29.63 3.87 3.90
C TRP A 202 30.28 2.98 2.86
N LEU A 203 29.51 2.01 2.36
CA LEU A 203 29.93 1.06 1.34
C LEU A 203 29.16 1.35 0.07
N GLN A 204 29.86 1.62 -1.02
CA GLN A 204 29.20 1.84 -2.31
C GLN A 204 28.73 0.49 -2.88
N GLN A 205 27.44 0.42 -3.24
CA GLN A 205 26.78 -0.78 -3.76
C GLN A 205 27.51 -1.35 -4.99
N ASN A 206 27.52 -2.69 -5.13
CA ASN A 206 28.20 -3.43 -6.20
C ASN A 206 29.67 -3.01 -6.47
N SER A 207 30.32 -2.34 -5.51
CA SER A 207 31.68 -1.80 -5.68
C SER A 207 32.61 -2.24 -4.54
N HIS A 208 33.91 -2.09 -4.74
CA HIS A 208 34.90 -2.32 -3.67
C HIS A 208 35.28 -1.05 -2.90
N TYR A 209 34.53 0.05 -3.05
CA TYR A 209 34.88 1.32 -2.43
C TYR A 209 34.19 1.50 -1.08
N LEU A 210 35.01 1.79 -0.07
CA LEU A 210 34.64 2.22 1.27
C LEU A 210 34.86 3.72 1.36
N ILE A 211 33.84 4.47 1.73
CA ILE A 211 33.90 5.93 1.91
C ILE A 211 33.88 6.21 3.40
N ILE A 212 34.87 6.93 3.90
CA ILE A 212 35.00 7.33 5.30
C ILE A 212 34.90 8.84 5.38
N PHE A 213 34.16 9.33 6.37
CA PHE A 213 34.00 10.75 6.63
C PHE A 213 34.42 11.06 8.06
N ASN A 214 35.16 12.16 8.19
CA ASN A 214 35.43 12.77 9.47
C ASN A 214 35.29 14.29 9.39
N ASN A 215 34.73 14.84 10.46
CA ASN A 215 34.66 16.27 10.68
C ASN A 215 35.47 16.58 11.94
N GLU A 216 36.73 17.00 11.79
CA GLU A 216 37.59 17.31 12.94
C GLU A 216 37.10 18.59 13.66
N GLU A 217 37.33 18.65 14.97
CA GLU A 217 37.12 19.84 15.81
C GLU A 217 38.40 20.68 15.96
N THR A 218 39.35 20.53 15.05
CA THR A 218 40.60 21.30 15.05
C THR A 218 40.41 22.68 14.42
N GLU A 219 41.29 23.62 14.74
CA GLU A 219 41.26 25.05 14.30
C GLU A 219 41.12 25.24 12.78
N GLN A 220 41.49 24.24 11.97
CA GLN A 220 41.17 24.16 10.54
C GLN A 220 39.79 23.50 10.36
N GLN A 221 38.76 24.32 10.13
CA GLN A 221 37.35 23.93 9.99
C GLN A 221 37.05 23.18 8.68
N ASP A 222 37.71 22.06 8.39
CA ASP A 222 37.55 21.36 7.12
C ASP A 222 37.10 19.89 7.29
N SER A 223 36.07 19.50 6.53
CA SER A 223 35.56 18.14 6.49
C SER A 223 36.36 17.27 5.52
N ARG A 224 36.76 16.07 5.94
CA ARG A 224 37.62 15.18 5.13
C ARG A 224 36.88 13.90 4.72
N PHE A 225 37.05 13.50 3.46
CA PHE A 225 36.59 12.23 2.91
C PHE A 225 37.78 11.35 2.54
N GLN A 226 37.83 10.13 3.06
CA GLN A 226 38.80 9.12 2.65
C GLN A 226 38.09 7.99 1.90
N ILE A 227 38.49 7.77 0.65
CA ILE A 227 37.96 6.71 -0.21
C ILE A 227 38.99 5.59 -0.27
N VAL A 228 38.62 4.42 0.26
CA VAL A 228 39.46 3.23 0.33
C VAL A 228 38.92 2.15 -0.59
N ASN A 229 39.72 1.69 -1.54
CA ASN A 229 39.36 0.52 -2.34
C ASN A 229 39.75 -0.76 -1.58
N ILE A 230 38.78 -1.56 -1.15
CA ILE A 230 38.95 -2.76 -0.32
C ILE A 230 39.70 -3.88 -1.07
N PHE A 231 39.72 -3.88 -2.41
CA PHE A 231 40.40 -4.91 -3.18
C PHE A 231 41.92 -4.69 -3.19
N ASN A 232 42.38 -3.46 -3.41
CA ASN A 232 43.79 -3.12 -3.57
C ASN A 232 44.36 -2.24 -2.44
N PHE A 233 43.52 -1.81 -1.50
CA PHE A 233 43.84 -0.91 -0.37
C PHE A 233 44.42 0.44 -0.76
N LYS A 234 44.22 0.88 -2.02
CA LYS A 234 44.55 2.25 -2.42
C LYS A 234 43.58 3.23 -1.76
N THR A 235 44.12 4.32 -1.24
CA THR A 235 43.38 5.35 -0.52
C THR A 235 43.53 6.70 -1.19
N GLU A 236 42.42 7.38 -1.41
CA GLU A 236 42.37 8.77 -1.86
C GLU A 236 41.76 9.63 -0.74
N LEU A 237 42.33 10.81 -0.49
CA LEU A 237 41.85 11.75 0.51
C LEU A 237 41.39 13.02 -0.20
N LEU A 238 40.17 13.45 0.09
CA LEU A 238 39.55 14.66 -0.46
C LEU A 238 39.16 15.57 0.71
N GLN A 239 39.46 16.86 0.61
CA GLN A 239 39.04 17.87 1.60
C GLN A 239 37.87 18.69 1.05
N SER A 240 36.98 19.17 1.93
CA SER A 240 35.84 19.95 1.47
C SER A 240 36.23 21.30 0.87
N SER A 241 37.40 21.84 1.24
CA SER A 241 38.02 23.00 0.58
C SER A 241 38.35 22.77 -0.90
N ASP A 242 38.59 21.51 -1.31
CA ASP A 242 38.97 21.17 -2.69
C ASP A 242 37.77 21.21 -3.64
N PHE A 243 36.55 21.30 -3.10
CA PHE A 243 35.31 21.26 -3.88
C PHE A 243 35.02 22.63 -4.50
N THR A 244 35.25 22.74 -5.81
CA THR A 244 35.04 23.97 -6.59
C THR A 244 33.62 24.55 -6.53
N TRP A 245 32.63 23.70 -6.24
CA TRP A 245 31.21 24.06 -6.10
C TRP A 245 30.79 24.42 -4.68
N TYR A 246 31.64 24.21 -3.67
CA TYR A 246 31.36 24.44 -2.25
C TYR A 246 32.21 25.57 -1.69
N LYS A 247 31.96 26.80 -2.15
CA LYS A 247 32.91 27.93 -2.04
C LYS A 247 33.03 28.63 -0.67
N ASP A 248 32.48 28.05 0.40
CA ASP A 248 32.33 28.74 1.68
C ASP A 248 32.98 28.05 2.89
N ASN A 249 33.65 26.90 2.69
CA ASN A 249 34.24 26.07 3.77
C ASN A 249 33.30 25.90 4.98
N ALA A 250 31.99 25.88 4.72
CA ALA A 250 30.98 25.77 5.76
C ALA A 250 31.05 24.36 6.37
N LYS A 251 31.04 24.27 7.71
CA LYS A 251 31.20 22.98 8.39
C LYS A 251 29.96 22.11 8.15
N ILE A 252 30.17 20.84 7.78
CA ILE A 252 29.08 19.87 7.59
C ILE A 252 28.54 19.39 8.95
N VAL A 253 27.32 19.75 9.30
CA VAL A 253 26.69 19.36 10.58
C VAL A 253 26.19 17.92 10.53
N TYR A 254 25.48 17.56 9.47
CA TYR A 254 24.94 16.20 9.30
C TYR A 254 25.08 15.75 7.86
N ILE A 255 25.43 14.47 7.67
CA ILE A 255 25.61 13.84 6.37
C ILE A 255 25.08 12.40 6.39
N LYS A 256 24.44 11.99 5.29
CA LYS A 256 24.00 10.62 5.05
C LYS A 256 24.14 10.26 3.57
N PHE A 257 24.61 9.03 3.32
CA PHE A 257 24.73 8.46 1.99
C PHE A 257 23.48 7.68 1.62
N ASN A 258 22.96 7.92 0.42
CA ASN A 258 21.97 7.09 -0.23
C ASN A 258 22.68 5.95 -0.98
N VAL A 259 22.72 4.78 -0.35
CA VAL A 259 23.38 3.58 -0.89
C VAL A 259 22.73 3.12 -2.19
N PHE A 260 21.45 3.41 -2.39
CA PHE A 260 20.62 2.88 -3.48
C PHE A 260 20.75 3.68 -4.78
N PHE A 261 20.91 5.00 -4.66
CA PHE A 261 21.03 5.91 -5.80
C PHE A 261 22.43 6.55 -5.88
N ASN A 262 23.36 6.15 -5.01
CA ASN A 262 24.77 6.53 -5.02
C ASN A 262 25.04 8.04 -4.89
N TYR A 263 24.37 8.73 -3.98
CA TYR A 263 24.63 10.15 -3.68
C TYR A 263 24.59 10.47 -2.19
N PHE A 264 25.12 11.61 -1.80
CA PHE A 264 25.11 12.15 -0.43
C PHE A 264 24.15 13.33 -0.33
N LEU A 265 23.43 13.40 0.79
CA LEU A 265 22.83 14.64 1.28
C LEU A 265 23.51 15.06 2.57
N PHE A 266 23.77 16.36 2.68
CA PHE A 266 24.33 16.92 3.90
C PHE A 266 23.80 18.34 4.19
N VAL A 267 23.81 18.71 5.47
CA VAL A 267 23.48 20.05 5.96
C VAL A 267 24.73 20.70 6.50
N ASN A 268 24.94 21.98 6.18
CA ASN A 268 26.04 22.77 6.74
C ASN A 268 25.59 23.68 7.88
N ASN A 269 26.54 24.30 8.58
CA ASN A 269 26.27 25.26 9.66
C ASN A 269 25.51 26.52 9.18
N LYS A 270 25.52 26.83 7.87
CA LYS A 270 24.71 27.89 7.26
C LYS A 270 23.24 27.50 7.04
N ARG A 271 22.80 26.33 7.51
CA ARG A 271 21.43 25.78 7.34
C ARG A 271 21.08 25.41 5.89
N GLU A 272 22.08 25.15 5.07
CA GLU A 272 21.89 24.79 3.66
C GLU A 272 21.96 23.28 3.47
N LEU A 273 21.00 22.74 2.70
CA LEU A 273 20.97 21.36 2.24
C LEU A 273 21.70 21.25 0.91
N TRP A 274 22.66 20.34 0.83
CA TRP A 274 23.50 20.11 -0.35
C TRP A 274 23.41 18.66 -0.85
N PHE A 275 23.46 18.52 -2.18
CA PHE A 275 23.63 17.25 -2.87
C PHE A 275 25.08 17.06 -3.29
N MET A 276 25.62 15.85 -3.13
CA MET A 276 26.97 15.50 -3.59
C MET A 276 27.03 14.08 -4.19
N GLU A 277 27.71 13.93 -5.32
CA GLU A 277 27.96 12.65 -5.98
C GLU A 277 29.46 12.48 -6.29
N PHE A 278 29.94 11.24 -6.18
CA PHE A 278 31.28 10.84 -6.62
C PHE A 278 31.19 10.18 -7.99
N GLU A 279 31.65 10.89 -9.03
CA GLU A 279 31.80 10.34 -10.37
C GLU A 279 33.24 9.87 -10.62
N LYS A 280 33.39 8.94 -11.57
CA LYS A 280 34.69 8.51 -12.06
C LYS A 280 34.85 8.91 -13.52
N GLU A 281 35.78 9.81 -13.78
CA GLU A 281 36.25 10.11 -15.12
C GLU A 281 37.74 9.73 -15.18
N ASN A 282 38.15 8.98 -16.20
CA ASN A 282 39.56 8.64 -16.46
C ASN A 282 40.36 8.03 -15.28
N LYS A 283 39.68 7.28 -14.38
CA LYS A 283 40.22 6.66 -13.14
C LYS A 283 40.46 7.61 -11.97
N GLU A 284 40.19 8.91 -12.12
CA GLU A 284 40.18 9.87 -11.01
C GLU A 284 38.75 10.04 -10.49
N ILE A 285 38.62 10.32 -9.18
CA ILE A 285 37.33 10.57 -8.54
C ILE A 285 37.05 12.06 -8.59
N ILE A 286 35.98 12.46 -9.28
CA ILE A 286 35.53 13.84 -9.36
C ILE A 286 34.26 13.99 -8.52
N THR A 287 34.20 15.05 -7.71
CA THR A 287 33.02 15.40 -6.91
C THR A 287 32.15 16.42 -7.65
N LYS A 288 30.87 16.10 -7.82
CA LYS A 288 29.85 17.06 -8.28
C LYS A 288 28.88 17.36 -7.15
N GLY A 289 28.47 18.61 -7.01
CA GLY A 289 27.49 19.00 -6.01
C GLY A 289 26.77 20.30 -6.34
N HIS A 290 25.62 20.50 -5.70
CA HIS A 290 24.82 21.71 -5.83
C HIS A 290 23.94 21.89 -4.58
N LYS A 291 23.61 23.15 -4.29
CA LYS A 291 22.71 23.53 -3.19
C LYS A 291 21.26 23.22 -3.58
N LEU A 292 20.51 22.61 -2.67
CA LEU A 292 19.11 22.24 -2.87
C LEU A 292 18.15 23.22 -2.19
N LEU A 293 18.38 23.52 -0.91
CA LEU A 293 17.46 24.29 -0.08
C LEU A 293 18.21 24.99 1.05
N THR A 294 17.63 26.04 1.62
CA THR A 294 18.06 26.65 2.89
C THR A 294 16.93 26.50 3.89
N PHE A 295 17.23 26.02 5.09
CA PHE A 295 16.24 25.83 6.14
C PHE A 295 16.05 27.10 6.98
N ASP A 296 14.79 27.50 7.17
CA ASP A 296 14.40 28.59 8.06
C ASP A 296 14.23 28.07 9.50
N ILE A 297 15.36 27.72 10.13
CA ILE A 297 15.44 27.04 11.43
C ILE A 297 16.46 27.78 12.32
N GLU A 298 16.29 27.73 13.65
CA GLU A 298 17.26 28.29 14.60
C GLU A 298 18.53 27.43 14.67
N GLU A 299 19.66 28.01 15.10
CA GLU A 299 20.94 27.28 15.14
C GLU A 299 20.90 26.07 16.09
N GLU A 300 20.18 26.17 17.21
CA GLU A 300 20.05 25.08 18.19
C GLU A 300 19.31 23.86 17.60
N GLU A 301 18.42 24.09 16.65
CA GLU A 301 17.57 23.08 16.05
C GLU A 301 18.27 22.34 14.88
N LEU A 302 19.42 22.83 14.38
CA LEU A 302 20.23 22.16 13.34
C LEU A 302 20.62 20.73 13.72
N ALA A 303 20.93 20.49 15.00
CA ALA A 303 21.32 19.19 15.51
C ALA A 303 20.18 18.15 15.45
N SER A 304 18.92 18.61 15.35
CA SER A 304 17.76 17.73 15.25
C SER A 304 17.58 17.10 13.87
N ILE A 305 18.22 17.64 12.82
CA ILE A 305 18.00 17.22 11.44
C ILE A 305 18.56 15.81 11.20
N LYS A 306 17.69 14.92 10.73
CA LYS A 306 18.04 13.55 10.32
C LYS A 306 17.37 13.22 8.99
N PHE A 307 18.01 12.35 8.20
CA PHE A 307 17.54 11.94 6.87
C PHE A 307 17.25 10.45 6.82
N TRP A 308 16.24 10.03 6.05
CA TRP A 308 16.00 8.61 5.72
C TRP A 308 15.58 8.47 4.27
N PHE A 309 16.34 7.69 3.51
CA PHE A 309 16.14 7.47 2.08
C PHE A 309 15.24 6.27 1.83
N ASN A 310 14.27 6.42 0.93
CA ASN A 310 13.51 5.31 0.44
C ASN A 310 14.40 4.40 -0.44
N PRO A 311 14.40 3.06 -0.24
CA PRO A 311 15.25 2.14 -1.01
C PRO A 311 14.92 1.98 -2.49
N GLN A 312 13.67 2.26 -2.89
CA GLN A 312 13.16 1.94 -4.23
C GLN A 312 12.85 3.19 -5.08
N CYS A 313 12.71 4.35 -4.46
CA CYS A 313 12.36 5.59 -5.18
C CYS A 313 13.10 6.80 -4.60
N GLN A 314 13.11 7.91 -5.35
CA GLN A 314 13.77 9.16 -4.98
C GLN A 314 12.97 9.99 -3.95
N LEU A 315 12.52 9.34 -2.87
CA LEU A 315 11.86 10.00 -1.74
C LEU A 315 12.78 10.03 -0.51
N VAL A 316 12.70 11.12 0.24
CA VAL A 316 13.49 11.36 1.45
C VAL A 316 12.57 11.86 2.55
N ILE A 317 12.67 11.25 3.73
CA ILE A 317 12.09 11.80 4.95
C ILE A 317 13.17 12.62 5.65
N ILE A 318 12.84 13.87 5.95
CA ILE A 318 13.69 14.79 6.71
C ILE A 318 12.95 15.16 7.98
N ARG A 319 13.60 14.95 9.12
CA ARG A 319 13.09 15.50 10.38
C ARG A 319 13.50 16.96 10.51
N ILE A 320 12.52 17.82 10.75
CA ILE A 320 12.70 19.25 10.98
C ILE A 320 11.95 19.60 12.26
N LYS A 321 12.65 20.10 13.28
CA LYS A 321 12.07 20.38 14.61
C LYS A 321 11.42 19.13 15.22
N HIS A 322 10.10 19.14 15.35
CA HIS A 322 9.26 18.06 15.85
C HIS A 322 8.39 17.43 14.75
N GLU A 323 8.69 17.68 13.48
CA GLU A 323 7.92 17.17 12.35
C GLU A 323 8.75 16.23 11.49
N LEU A 324 8.10 15.19 10.96
CA LEU A 324 8.63 14.40 9.85
C LEU A 324 8.05 14.91 8.55
N ARG A 325 8.90 15.51 7.72
CA ARG A 325 8.53 16.03 6.40
C ARG A 325 9.06 15.12 5.31
N MET A 326 8.21 14.84 4.33
CA MET A 326 8.57 14.06 3.16
C MET A 326 8.90 14.99 1.99
N TYR A 327 9.98 14.66 1.30
CA TYR A 327 10.46 15.38 0.14
C TYR A 327 10.67 14.43 -1.02
N LYS A 328 10.44 14.92 -2.24
CA LYS A 328 10.80 14.29 -3.49
C LYS A 328 12.09 14.91 -4.00
N MET A 329 13.03 14.08 -4.39
CA MET A 329 14.24 14.53 -5.08
C MET A 329 13.98 14.51 -6.58
N GLU A 330 14.23 15.63 -7.24
CA GLU A 330 14.24 15.77 -8.69
C GLU A 330 15.66 16.17 -9.16
N PHE A 331 15.89 16.18 -10.46
CA PHE A 331 17.23 16.46 -11.00
C PHE A 331 17.65 17.90 -10.67
N LYS A 332 18.47 18.05 -9.63
CA LYS A 332 18.97 19.30 -9.06
C LYS A 332 18.01 20.12 -8.18
N SER A 333 16.88 19.56 -7.79
CA SER A 333 15.90 20.22 -6.92
C SER A 333 15.30 19.24 -5.91
N ILE A 334 14.70 19.79 -4.85
CA ILE A 334 13.95 19.04 -3.86
C ILE A 334 12.57 19.68 -3.70
N GLU A 335 11.50 18.89 -3.87
CA GLU A 335 10.11 19.32 -3.76
C GLU A 335 9.56 18.84 -2.42
N PHE A 336 8.97 19.75 -1.63
CA PHE A 336 8.26 19.38 -0.41
C PHE A 336 6.92 18.76 -0.77
N LEU A 337 6.63 17.59 -0.19
CA LEU A 337 5.42 16.84 -0.48
C LEU A 337 4.36 16.98 0.61
N LYS A 338 4.69 16.60 1.84
CA LYS A 338 3.72 16.48 2.95
C LYS A 338 4.41 16.37 4.31
N ILE A 339 3.73 16.79 5.38
CA ILE A 339 4.06 16.45 6.78
C ILE A 339 3.44 15.08 7.10
N LEU A 340 4.26 14.10 7.46
CA LEU A 340 3.80 12.75 7.79
C LEU A 340 3.26 12.64 9.22
N HIS A 341 3.94 13.31 10.16
CA HIS A 341 3.62 13.26 11.57
C HIS A 341 4.12 14.53 12.26
N GLU A 342 3.31 15.01 13.18
CA GLU A 342 3.59 16.15 14.05
C GLU A 342 3.97 15.66 15.46
N ASN A 343 4.66 16.51 16.24
CA ASN A 343 5.04 16.25 17.64
C ASN A 343 5.92 15.02 17.89
N ILE A 344 6.93 14.82 17.05
CA ILE A 344 7.87 13.72 17.17
C ILE A 344 9.02 14.02 18.13
N SER A 345 9.40 12.99 18.90
CA SER A 345 10.55 13.01 19.80
C SER A 345 11.88 13.23 19.04
N ARG A 346 12.81 13.95 19.65
CA ARG A 346 14.17 14.19 19.10
C ARG A 346 14.99 12.91 18.88
N ASP A 347 14.58 11.78 19.43
CA ASP A 347 15.30 10.51 19.30
C ASP A 347 14.63 9.51 18.36
N SER A 348 13.52 9.88 17.72
CA SER A 348 12.80 8.99 16.80
C SER A 348 13.69 8.41 15.70
N GLU A 349 13.56 7.11 15.47
CA GLU A 349 14.25 6.40 14.39
C GLU A 349 13.27 5.82 13.37
N ILE A 350 13.64 5.92 12.09
CA ILE A 350 12.86 5.39 10.98
C ILE A 350 13.64 4.29 10.28
N ASN A 351 13.01 3.13 10.12
CA ASN A 351 13.52 2.00 9.35
C ASN A 351 12.62 1.75 8.14
N TRP A 352 13.13 2.08 6.95
CA TRP A 352 12.44 1.82 5.68
C TRP A 352 12.43 0.32 5.38
N SER A 353 11.29 -0.18 4.91
CA SER A 353 11.23 -1.54 4.34
C SER A 353 12.09 -1.64 3.08
N PRO A 354 12.74 -2.79 2.82
CA PRO A 354 13.48 -3.02 1.57
C PRO A 354 12.64 -2.80 0.31
N CYS A 355 11.33 -3.00 0.38
CA CYS A 355 10.39 -2.76 -0.71
C CYS A 355 9.98 -1.30 -0.92
N GLY A 356 10.35 -0.38 -0.02
CA GLY A 356 10.06 1.05 -0.11
C GLY A 356 8.57 1.44 0.02
N ASN A 357 7.67 0.50 0.32
CA ASN A 357 6.22 0.77 0.40
C ASN A 357 5.72 1.13 1.80
N TYR A 358 6.53 0.92 2.83
CA TYR A 358 6.22 1.23 4.22
C TYR A 358 7.50 1.43 5.03
N PHE A 359 7.38 2.04 6.20
CA PHE A 359 8.47 2.20 7.16
C PHE A 359 7.96 2.00 8.59
N VAL A 360 8.88 1.72 9.51
CA VAL A 360 8.61 1.64 10.95
C VAL A 360 9.20 2.88 11.61
N ASN A 361 8.42 3.56 12.44
CA ASN A 361 8.85 4.67 13.29
C ASN A 361 8.92 4.19 14.74
N ILE A 362 10.04 4.41 15.42
CA ILE A 362 10.29 3.96 16.80
C ILE A 362 10.71 5.16 17.63
N ASN A 363 10.12 5.34 18.80
CA ASN A 363 10.61 6.25 19.82
C ASN A 363 11.44 5.46 20.85
N PRO A 364 12.78 5.58 20.84
CA PRO A 364 13.63 4.79 21.72
C PRO A 364 13.42 5.09 23.21
N ASN A 365 12.94 6.29 23.56
CA ASN A 365 12.76 6.71 24.95
C ASN A 365 11.53 6.07 25.58
N THR A 366 10.42 5.97 24.84
CA THR A 366 9.17 5.36 25.32
C THR A 366 9.03 3.88 24.95
N GLY A 367 9.76 3.45 23.92
CA GLY A 367 9.66 2.13 23.31
C GLY A 367 8.48 1.97 22.36
N TYR A 368 7.60 2.97 22.21
CA TYR A 368 6.46 2.87 21.29
C TYR A 368 6.91 2.95 19.84
N TRP A 369 6.25 2.17 19.01
CA TRP A 369 6.49 2.11 17.57
C TRP A 369 5.21 2.09 16.74
N LYS A 370 5.31 2.58 15.51
CA LYS A 370 4.22 2.68 14.53
C LYS A 370 4.65 2.09 13.19
N LEU A 371 3.72 1.43 12.51
CA LEU A 371 3.88 0.96 11.14
C LEU A 371 3.14 1.94 10.21
N CYS A 372 3.88 2.59 9.33
CA CYS A 372 3.36 3.64 8.46
C CYS A 372 3.55 3.28 6.98
N SER A 373 2.57 3.63 6.15
CA SER A 373 2.70 3.52 4.70
C SER A 373 3.77 4.47 4.19
N LYS A 374 4.16 4.27 2.93
CA LYS A 374 5.09 5.14 2.22
C LYS A 374 4.76 6.64 2.35
N PHE A 375 3.48 7.00 2.33
CA PHE A 375 3.02 8.40 2.41
C PHE A 375 2.42 8.77 3.78
N GLY A 376 2.52 7.90 4.80
CA GLY A 376 2.22 8.25 6.20
C GLY A 376 0.98 7.62 6.82
N ASN A 377 0.20 6.81 6.09
CA ASN A 377 -0.98 6.15 6.66
C ASN A 377 -0.57 5.13 7.74
N ILE A 378 -1.05 5.29 8.96
CA ILE A 378 -0.71 4.43 10.09
C ILE A 378 -1.56 3.16 10.00
N THR A 379 -0.94 1.99 9.86
CA THR A 379 -1.66 0.69 9.89
C THR A 379 -1.55 -0.06 11.20
N PHE A 380 -0.61 0.36 12.05
CA PHE A 380 -0.45 -0.17 13.39
C PHE A 380 0.19 0.90 14.29
N ASN A 381 -0.43 1.14 15.44
CA ASN A 381 0.13 2.02 16.48
C ASN A 381 0.12 1.27 17.82
N SER A 382 1.31 0.98 18.35
CA SER A 382 1.46 0.30 19.64
C SER A 382 0.98 1.14 20.84
N GLU A 383 1.04 2.47 20.74
CA GLU A 383 0.64 3.38 21.81
C GLU A 383 -0.89 3.40 21.98
N GLU A 384 -1.62 3.55 20.88
CA GLU A 384 -3.10 3.52 20.87
C GLU A 384 -3.62 2.18 21.40
N ILE A 385 -3.05 1.07 20.93
CA ILE A 385 -3.46 -0.27 21.38
C ILE A 385 -3.21 -0.45 22.88
N LEU A 386 -2.10 0.07 23.42
CA LEU A 386 -1.82 -0.07 24.84
C LEU A 386 -2.71 0.83 25.69
N GLN A 387 -3.08 2.01 25.20
CA GLN A 387 -4.04 2.91 25.89
C GLN A 387 -5.46 2.35 25.92
N GLU A 388 -5.88 1.61 24.89
CA GLU A 388 -7.18 0.94 24.85
C GLU A 388 -7.26 -0.29 25.78
N LEU A 389 -6.13 -0.81 26.24
CA LEU A 389 -6.04 -2.01 27.09
C LEU A 389 -5.84 -1.62 28.58
N ASP A 390 -6.56 -2.26 29.50
CA ASP A 390 -6.40 -2.06 30.95
C ASP A 390 -4.95 -2.29 31.43
N GLU A 391 -4.51 -1.60 32.50
CA GLU A 391 -3.14 -1.58 33.06
C GLU A 391 -2.67 -2.92 33.70
N HIS A 392 -2.69 -4.03 32.95
CA HIS A 392 -2.09 -5.29 33.38
C HIS A 392 -0.80 -5.58 32.61
N ASP A 393 0.30 -5.74 33.36
CA ASP A 393 1.64 -6.01 32.84
C ASP A 393 1.80 -7.50 32.52
N GLU A 394 1.21 -7.92 31.39
CA GLU A 394 1.31 -9.29 30.89
C GLU A 394 2.46 -9.48 29.90
N ASP A 395 3.10 -10.64 29.95
CA ASP A 395 4.19 -11.05 29.04
C ASP A 395 3.81 -10.91 27.55
N ASN A 396 2.55 -11.22 27.20
CA ASN A 396 2.04 -11.16 25.83
C ASN A 396 1.90 -9.73 25.28
N ARG A 397 2.07 -8.69 26.10
CA ARG A 397 2.00 -7.28 25.71
C ARG A 397 3.37 -6.64 25.52
N LYS A 398 4.43 -7.30 25.99
CA LYS A 398 5.79 -6.74 26.00
C LYS A 398 6.32 -6.36 24.62
N PHE A 399 5.89 -7.02 23.55
CA PHE A 399 6.29 -6.67 22.17
C PHE A 399 5.75 -5.31 21.68
N LEU A 400 4.74 -4.73 22.36
CA LEU A 400 4.24 -3.38 22.05
C LEU A 400 5.28 -2.29 22.36
N LYS A 401 6.24 -2.58 23.25
CA LYS A 401 7.39 -1.72 23.53
C LYS A 401 8.68 -2.34 22.98
N ALA A 402 9.35 -1.64 22.09
CA ALA A 402 10.55 -2.10 21.40
C ALA A 402 11.74 -1.18 21.64
N SER A 403 12.94 -1.77 21.68
CA SER A 403 14.20 -1.02 21.61
C SER A 403 14.75 -0.99 20.19
N ILE A 404 14.68 -2.11 19.46
CA ILE A 404 15.18 -2.25 18.09
C ILE A 404 14.16 -3.01 17.26
N ILE A 405 13.86 -2.52 16.04
CA ILE A 405 13.07 -3.25 15.04
C ILE A 405 13.84 -3.32 13.73
N SER A 406 14.09 -4.54 13.24
CA SER A 406 14.65 -4.80 11.92
C SER A 406 13.61 -5.44 11.01
N ILE A 407 13.58 -5.04 9.74
CA ILE A 407 12.68 -5.58 8.71
C ILE A 407 13.43 -6.65 7.92
N SER A 408 12.78 -7.77 7.61
CA SER A 408 13.35 -8.83 6.77
C SER A 408 13.54 -8.39 5.31
N GLY A 409 14.45 -9.05 4.57
CA GLY A 409 14.71 -8.76 3.15
C GLY A 409 13.48 -8.90 2.24
N ASN A 410 12.58 -9.84 2.56
CA ASN A 410 11.31 -10.03 1.86
C ASN A 410 10.23 -8.99 2.21
N SER A 411 10.49 -8.11 3.19
CA SER A 411 9.56 -7.09 3.70
C SER A 411 8.23 -7.65 4.25
N MET A 412 8.19 -8.94 4.63
CA MET A 412 7.00 -9.62 5.16
C MET A 412 7.10 -9.93 6.66
N ASN A 413 8.27 -9.75 7.29
CA ASN A 413 8.50 -10.10 8.69
C ASN A 413 9.25 -8.97 9.43
N LEU A 414 9.00 -8.86 10.74
CA LEU A 414 9.70 -7.95 11.65
C LEU A 414 10.43 -8.75 12.74
N TYR A 415 11.65 -8.34 13.04
CA TYR A 415 12.44 -8.76 14.20
C TYR A 415 12.38 -7.65 15.23
N LEU A 416 11.77 -7.91 16.38
CA LEU A 416 11.54 -6.90 17.41
C LEU A 416 12.21 -7.31 18.72
N LEU A 417 13.16 -6.49 19.18
CA LEU A 417 13.75 -6.64 20.51
C LEU A 417 12.91 -5.80 21.49
N ASN A 418 12.45 -6.44 22.57
CA ASN A 418 11.71 -5.75 23.63
C ASN A 418 12.47 -4.52 24.16
N HIS A 419 11.75 -3.52 24.67
CA HIS A 419 12.33 -2.35 25.32
C HIS A 419 13.31 -2.74 26.46
N ASN A 420 12.93 -3.75 27.26
CA ASN A 420 13.79 -4.29 28.34
C ASN A 420 14.94 -5.19 27.82
N LYS A 421 15.10 -5.31 26.49
CA LYS A 421 16.10 -6.17 25.81
C LYS A 421 16.08 -7.66 26.20
N SER A 422 14.99 -8.12 26.82
CA SER A 422 14.91 -9.46 27.40
C SER A 422 14.47 -10.56 26.44
N LYS A 423 13.70 -10.21 25.40
CA LYS A 423 13.07 -11.15 24.45
C LYS A 423 13.14 -10.60 23.02
N LEU A 424 13.41 -11.47 22.06
CA LEU A 424 13.36 -11.19 20.63
C LEU A 424 12.12 -11.86 20.03
N TYR A 425 11.27 -11.05 19.40
CA TYR A 425 10.01 -11.46 18.79
C TYR A 425 10.13 -11.55 17.27
N TYR A 426 9.48 -12.57 16.71
CA TYR A 426 9.28 -12.73 15.26
C TYR A 426 7.81 -12.45 14.91
N ILE A 427 7.57 -11.40 14.12
CA ILE A 427 6.22 -10.94 13.78
C ILE A 427 6.00 -11.03 12.27
N ASN A 428 4.96 -11.76 11.86
CA ASN A 428 4.54 -11.86 10.46
C ASN A 428 3.65 -10.69 10.07
N LEU A 429 3.77 -10.29 8.80
CA LEU A 429 2.95 -9.25 8.20
C LEU A 429 2.04 -9.80 7.09
N VAL A 430 0.90 -9.15 6.89
CA VAL A 430 -0.03 -9.38 5.77
C VAL A 430 0.13 -8.27 4.75
N ARG A 431 0.18 -8.61 3.47
CA ARG A 431 0.28 -7.64 2.37
C ARG A 431 -0.97 -7.63 1.51
N ILE A 432 -1.41 -6.44 1.10
CA ILE A 432 -2.45 -6.27 0.07
C ILE A 432 -1.83 -6.10 -1.32
N ILE A 433 -2.47 -6.69 -2.31
CA ILE A 433 -2.13 -6.51 -3.72
C ILE A 433 -2.92 -5.32 -4.26
N SER A 434 -2.25 -4.17 -4.41
CA SER A 434 -2.83 -2.89 -4.83
C SER A 434 -3.53 -2.95 -6.19
N ASP A 435 -3.05 -3.83 -7.08
CA ASP A 435 -3.48 -3.93 -8.47
C ASP A 435 -4.85 -4.61 -8.66
N THR A 436 -5.39 -5.24 -7.61
CA THR A 436 -6.63 -6.00 -7.73
C THR A 436 -7.81 -5.18 -7.18
N GLN A 437 -8.80 -4.92 -8.02
CA GLN A 437 -10.09 -4.35 -7.62
C GLN A 437 -10.83 -5.22 -6.57
N ARG A 438 -10.34 -6.43 -6.29
CA ARG A 438 -11.00 -7.48 -5.52
C ARG A 438 -10.39 -7.78 -4.14
N GLY A 439 -9.46 -6.94 -3.67
CA GLY A 439 -8.99 -6.99 -2.28
C GLY A 439 -8.31 -8.30 -1.89
N LEU A 440 -7.34 -8.75 -2.69
CA LEU A 440 -6.52 -9.91 -2.37
C LEU A 440 -5.41 -9.56 -1.38
N LEU A 441 -5.31 -10.36 -0.33
CA LEU A 441 -4.30 -10.29 0.72
C LEU A 441 -3.50 -11.57 0.73
N TYR A 442 -2.23 -11.51 1.13
CA TYR A 442 -1.43 -12.70 1.37
C TYR A 442 -0.43 -12.48 2.50
N ASP A 443 -0.11 -13.56 3.19
CA ASP A 443 1.00 -13.66 4.12
C ASP A 443 1.94 -14.82 3.68
N ASN A 444 2.83 -15.28 4.55
CA ASN A 444 3.77 -16.38 4.21
C ASN A 444 3.06 -17.74 4.07
N GLU A 445 1.83 -17.89 4.57
CA GLU A 445 1.13 -19.18 4.68
C GLU A 445 -0.20 -19.25 3.92
N TYR A 446 -0.94 -18.14 3.83
CA TYR A 446 -2.31 -18.05 3.36
C TYR A 446 -2.51 -16.88 2.38
N ILE A 447 -3.40 -17.10 1.40
CA ILE A 447 -4.03 -16.06 0.60
C ILE A 447 -5.39 -15.78 1.22
N SER A 448 -5.66 -14.53 1.59
CA SER A 448 -6.95 -14.10 2.13
C SER A 448 -7.75 -13.30 1.09
N ILE A 449 -9.04 -13.60 0.97
CA ILE A 449 -9.97 -12.94 0.05
C ILE A 449 -11.11 -12.30 0.84
N ILE A 450 -11.46 -11.08 0.48
CA ILE A 450 -12.65 -10.40 1.00
C ILE A 450 -13.85 -10.85 0.16
N GLN A 451 -14.78 -11.60 0.78
CA GLN A 451 -16.03 -12.02 0.14
C GLN A 451 -17.06 -10.88 0.17
N ASN A 452 -18.02 -10.90 -0.76
CA ASN A 452 -19.15 -9.96 -0.80
C ASN A 452 -19.94 -9.91 0.53
N ASN A 453 -19.98 -11.03 1.27
CA ASN A 453 -20.61 -11.14 2.60
C ASN A 453 -19.74 -10.58 3.74
N ARG A 454 -18.72 -9.75 3.42
CA ARG A 454 -17.96 -8.93 4.38
C ARG A 454 -17.10 -9.75 5.36
N LYS A 455 -16.70 -10.95 4.95
CA LYS A 455 -15.79 -11.84 5.69
C LYS A 455 -14.51 -12.09 4.91
N LEU A 456 -13.42 -12.29 5.66
CA LEU A 456 -12.13 -12.74 5.12
C LEU A 456 -12.11 -14.27 5.08
N ILE A 457 -12.00 -14.85 3.89
CA ILE A 457 -11.76 -16.28 3.67
C ILE A 457 -10.27 -16.49 3.44
N ARG A 458 -9.68 -17.53 4.03
CA ARG A 458 -8.26 -17.86 3.89
C ARG A 458 -8.07 -19.18 3.15
N PHE A 459 -7.12 -19.21 2.22
CA PHE A 459 -6.71 -20.40 1.48
C PHE A 459 -5.21 -20.65 1.67
N PRO A 460 -4.77 -21.88 1.95
CA PRO A 460 -3.34 -22.17 2.13
C PRO A 460 -2.58 -22.01 0.81
N ILE A 461 -1.40 -21.40 0.90
CA ILE A 461 -0.45 -21.27 -0.21
C ILE A 461 0.25 -22.61 -0.44
N LEU A 462 0.52 -22.96 -1.70
CA LEU A 462 1.29 -24.16 -2.01
C LEU A 462 2.72 -24.05 -1.44
N PRO A 463 3.26 -25.14 -0.87
CA PRO A 463 4.60 -25.20 -0.26
C PRO A 463 5.72 -24.59 -1.12
N LYS A 464 5.72 -24.88 -2.43
CA LYS A 464 6.70 -24.31 -3.38
C LYS A 464 6.72 -22.78 -3.35
N PHE A 465 5.55 -22.14 -3.26
CA PHE A 465 5.45 -20.68 -3.18
C PHE A 465 5.72 -20.14 -1.79
N LYS A 466 5.50 -20.92 -0.72
CA LYS A 466 5.94 -20.55 0.64
C LYS A 466 7.47 -20.42 0.69
N LYS A 467 8.20 -21.41 0.14
CA LYS A 467 9.68 -21.34 0.02
C LYS A 467 10.13 -20.11 -0.77
N PHE A 468 9.41 -19.77 -1.83
CA PHE A 468 9.69 -18.57 -2.62
C PHE A 468 9.43 -17.27 -1.85
N LEU A 469 8.31 -17.15 -1.15
CA LEU A 469 7.96 -15.98 -0.34
C LEU A 469 8.97 -15.71 0.78
N LEU A 470 9.48 -16.77 1.41
CA LEU A 470 10.48 -16.65 2.47
C LEU A 470 11.84 -16.18 1.92
N ASN A 471 12.28 -16.72 0.80
CA ASN A 471 13.59 -16.40 0.20
C ASN A 471 13.58 -15.21 -0.76
N GLN A 472 12.41 -14.69 -1.13
CA GLN A 472 12.29 -13.59 -2.08
C GLN A 472 12.84 -12.32 -1.45
N GLU A 473 13.77 -11.66 -2.13
CA GLU A 473 14.18 -10.32 -1.74
C GLU A 473 13.71 -9.30 -2.75
N VAL A 474 13.12 -8.23 -2.23
CA VAL A 474 12.61 -7.13 -3.06
C VAL A 474 13.75 -6.27 -3.60
N TYR A 475 14.91 -6.36 -2.96
CA TYR A 475 16.06 -5.55 -3.30
C TYR A 475 16.94 -6.24 -4.35
N ASN A 476 16.95 -5.72 -5.57
CA ASN A 476 18.00 -6.03 -6.53
C ASN A 476 18.77 -4.74 -6.80
N GLY A 477 19.91 -4.54 -6.13
CA GLY A 477 21.08 -4.30 -6.96
C GLY A 477 21.10 -3.11 -7.94
N ASN A 478 20.43 -1.97 -7.74
CA ASN A 478 20.30 -0.97 -8.82
C ASN A 478 21.57 -0.12 -9.01
N ILE A 479 22.43 -0.47 -9.98
CA ILE A 479 23.41 0.47 -10.53
C ILE A 479 23.34 0.44 -12.05
N ASN A 480 23.02 1.61 -12.60
CA ASN A 480 22.78 2.01 -13.99
C ASN A 480 23.79 1.58 -15.07
N LYS A 481 24.73 0.64 -14.82
CA LYS A 481 25.75 0.26 -15.82
C LYS A 481 26.19 -1.22 -15.77
N SER A 482 25.69 -2.05 -14.86
CA SER A 482 26.02 -3.48 -14.82
C SER A 482 24.77 -4.34 -14.96
N ILE A 483 24.74 -5.15 -16.02
CA ILE A 483 23.79 -6.24 -16.34
C ILE A 483 22.66 -6.37 -15.32
N LYS A 484 21.47 -5.83 -15.65
CA LYS A 484 20.26 -6.06 -14.85
C LYS A 484 20.04 -7.57 -14.74
N SER A 485 20.21 -8.12 -13.56
CA SER A 485 19.87 -9.52 -13.30
C SER A 485 18.36 -9.72 -13.43
N ALA A 486 17.93 -10.89 -13.89
CA ALA A 486 16.50 -11.16 -14.03
C ALA A 486 15.81 -11.12 -12.66
N THR A 487 14.82 -10.24 -12.51
CA THR A 487 14.08 -10.06 -11.25
C THR A 487 12.81 -10.90 -11.25
N GLY A 488 12.63 -11.74 -10.23
CA GLY A 488 11.37 -12.45 -10.00
C GLY A 488 10.37 -11.57 -9.25
N LYS A 489 9.12 -11.50 -9.71
CA LYS A 489 8.03 -10.80 -9.01
C LYS A 489 6.91 -11.80 -8.73
N ILE A 490 6.50 -11.89 -7.47
CA ILE A 490 5.31 -12.65 -7.13
C ILE A 490 4.08 -11.92 -7.66
N CYS A 491 3.27 -12.64 -8.42
CA CYS A 491 2.01 -12.15 -8.94
C CYS A 491 0.89 -13.08 -8.48
N LEU A 492 -0.24 -12.48 -8.14
CA LEU A 492 -1.42 -13.15 -7.60
C LEU A 492 -2.62 -12.45 -8.22
N CYS A 493 -3.52 -13.22 -8.85
CA CYS A 493 -4.69 -12.67 -9.53
C CYS A 493 -5.93 -13.53 -9.27
N ARG A 494 -7.10 -12.91 -9.45
CA ARG A 494 -8.40 -13.59 -9.36
C ARG A 494 -9.23 -13.28 -10.60
N ASN A 495 -9.87 -14.30 -11.17
CA ASN A 495 -10.79 -14.14 -12.30
C ASN A 495 -12.25 -13.99 -11.86
N ASP A 496 -13.13 -13.71 -12.82
CA ASP A 496 -14.59 -13.57 -12.65
C ASP A 496 -15.28 -14.81 -12.11
N PHE A 497 -14.67 -15.98 -12.32
CA PHE A 497 -15.17 -17.28 -11.89
C PHE A 497 -14.62 -17.70 -10.53
N ASN A 498 -14.08 -16.76 -9.74
CA ASN A 498 -13.55 -17.03 -8.40
C ASN A 498 -12.39 -18.06 -8.38
N GLN A 499 -11.61 -18.15 -9.45
CA GLN A 499 -10.34 -18.86 -9.47
C GLN A 499 -9.21 -17.92 -9.08
N ILE A 500 -8.18 -18.49 -8.45
CA ILE A 500 -6.98 -17.80 -8.00
C ILE A 500 -5.80 -18.33 -8.82
N SER A 501 -4.90 -17.44 -9.23
CA SER A 501 -3.63 -17.81 -9.84
C SER A 501 -2.47 -17.18 -9.09
N ILE A 502 -1.35 -17.89 -9.04
CA ILE A 502 -0.10 -17.45 -8.42
C ILE A 502 1.07 -17.77 -9.36
N SER A 503 1.99 -16.83 -9.52
CA SER A 503 3.21 -17.04 -10.30
C SER A 503 4.43 -16.41 -9.63
N TYR A 504 5.59 -17.04 -9.84
CA TYR A 504 6.89 -16.51 -9.51
C TYR A 504 7.95 -17.21 -10.37
N GLY A 505 8.77 -16.45 -11.11
CA GLY A 505 9.87 -17.04 -11.90
C GLY A 505 9.35 -18.07 -12.90
N ASP A 506 9.80 -19.31 -12.81
CA ASP A 506 9.36 -20.41 -13.68
C ASP A 506 8.07 -21.12 -13.20
N CYS A 507 7.60 -20.79 -12.00
CA CYS A 507 6.49 -21.46 -11.37
C CYS A 507 5.17 -20.70 -11.58
N LEU A 508 4.13 -21.44 -11.97
CA LEU A 508 2.77 -20.96 -12.13
C LEU A 508 1.79 -22.01 -11.62
N SER A 509 0.74 -21.56 -10.93
CA SER A 509 -0.38 -22.40 -10.51
C SER A 509 -1.72 -21.68 -10.60
N ILE A 510 -2.76 -22.43 -10.88
CA ILE A 510 -4.15 -21.97 -11.02
C ILE A 510 -5.04 -22.82 -10.13
N SER A 511 -6.05 -22.23 -9.50
CA SER A 511 -6.99 -22.93 -8.65
C SER A 511 -8.31 -23.27 -9.36
N THR A 512 -9.06 -24.23 -8.82
CA THR A 512 -10.50 -24.35 -9.08
C THR A 512 -11.27 -23.16 -8.48
N PRO A 513 -12.50 -22.88 -8.93
CA PRO A 513 -13.39 -21.92 -8.29
C PRO A 513 -13.65 -22.29 -6.83
N TYR A 514 -13.56 -21.32 -5.91
CA TYR A 514 -13.74 -21.60 -4.47
C TYR A 514 -15.21 -21.68 -4.00
N CYS A 515 -16.18 -21.23 -4.81
CA CYS A 515 -17.61 -21.37 -4.53
C CYS A 515 -18.26 -22.23 -5.62
N SER A 516 -18.26 -23.55 -5.42
CA SER A 516 -18.87 -24.54 -6.32
C SER A 516 -19.89 -25.38 -5.52
N GLY A 517 -21.09 -24.86 -5.26
CA GLY A 517 -22.15 -25.57 -4.50
C GLY A 517 -22.78 -24.76 -3.37
N ASP A 518 -23.38 -25.43 -2.38
CA ASP A 518 -23.93 -24.83 -1.15
C ASP A 518 -22.88 -23.93 -0.48
N ASP A 519 -23.22 -22.67 -0.22
CA ASP A 519 -22.38 -21.54 0.26
C ASP A 519 -21.54 -21.79 1.54
N ARG A 520 -21.51 -23.01 2.07
CA ARG A 520 -20.90 -23.39 3.35
C ARG A 520 -19.48 -23.96 3.23
N ILE A 521 -19.05 -24.46 2.07
CA ILE A 521 -17.72 -25.10 1.91
C ILE A 521 -16.89 -24.34 0.88
N ASN A 522 -15.89 -23.59 1.35
CA ASN A 522 -14.89 -22.94 0.50
C ASN A 522 -13.64 -23.82 0.41
N HIS A 523 -13.46 -24.52 -0.71
CA HIS A 523 -12.28 -25.35 -0.96
C HIS A 523 -11.73 -25.11 -2.36
N ILE A 524 -10.41 -25.18 -2.52
CA ILE A 524 -9.74 -25.02 -3.82
C ILE A 524 -8.79 -26.18 -4.07
N LEU A 525 -8.75 -26.65 -5.32
CA LEU A 525 -7.71 -27.54 -5.83
C LEU A 525 -6.75 -26.72 -6.69
N TRP A 526 -5.45 -27.06 -6.64
CA TRP A 526 -4.41 -26.35 -7.38
C TRP A 526 -3.86 -27.16 -8.54
N PHE A 527 -3.89 -26.59 -9.74
CA PHE A 527 -3.21 -27.08 -10.94
C PHE A 527 -1.85 -26.40 -11.09
N ASN A 528 -0.78 -27.19 -11.10
CA ASN A 528 0.58 -26.71 -11.29
C ASN A 528 0.98 -26.74 -12.76
N PHE A 529 1.48 -25.61 -13.28
CA PHE A 529 1.98 -25.54 -14.65
C PHE A 529 3.24 -26.39 -14.85
N LYS A 530 3.25 -27.20 -15.89
CA LYS A 530 4.44 -27.94 -16.35
C LYS A 530 4.91 -27.37 -17.69
N SER A 531 6.08 -26.72 -17.66
CA SER A 531 6.73 -26.19 -18.85
C SER A 531 7.50 -27.27 -19.60
N TYR A 532 7.19 -27.49 -20.89
CA TYR A 532 8.03 -28.29 -21.80
C TYR A 532 8.87 -27.43 -22.75
N PHE A 533 8.93 -26.10 -22.54
CA PHE A 533 9.82 -25.24 -23.33
C PHE A 533 11.29 -25.54 -23.03
N ALA A 534 12.14 -25.39 -24.05
CA ALA A 534 13.59 -25.61 -23.92
C ALA A 534 14.26 -24.58 -23.00
N ASP A 535 13.80 -23.33 -23.04
CA ASP A 535 14.26 -22.26 -22.17
C ASP A 535 13.40 -22.14 -20.91
N SER A 536 14.03 -21.82 -19.78
CA SER A 536 13.32 -21.53 -18.53
C SER A 536 12.49 -20.26 -18.68
N ILE A 537 11.19 -20.34 -18.44
CA ILE A 537 10.31 -19.18 -18.37
C ILE A 537 10.63 -18.38 -17.09
N ASN A 538 10.64 -17.05 -17.20
CA ASN A 538 10.67 -16.14 -16.08
C ASN A 538 9.44 -15.22 -16.14
N ILE A 539 8.38 -15.66 -15.48
CA ILE A 539 7.10 -14.96 -15.38
C ILE A 539 7.26 -13.75 -14.44
N VAL A 540 7.10 -12.57 -15.01
CA VAL A 540 7.16 -11.30 -14.26
C VAL A 540 5.77 -10.80 -13.87
N ARG A 541 4.76 -11.10 -14.69
CA ARG A 541 3.36 -10.76 -14.42
C ARG A 541 2.45 -11.73 -15.14
N HIS A 542 1.28 -11.98 -14.57
CA HIS A 542 0.19 -12.66 -15.25
C HIS A 542 -1.12 -11.98 -14.89
N PHE A 543 -2.15 -12.22 -15.70
CA PHE A 543 -3.50 -11.74 -15.44
C PHE A 543 -4.53 -12.54 -16.24
N TRP A 544 -5.79 -12.39 -15.86
CA TRP A 544 -6.91 -13.12 -16.45
C TRP A 544 -7.64 -12.27 -17.48
N PHE A 545 -8.00 -12.89 -18.59
CA PHE A 545 -9.05 -12.44 -19.48
C PHE A 545 -10.09 -13.56 -19.58
N LYS A 546 -11.17 -13.45 -18.81
CA LYS A 546 -12.15 -14.53 -18.59
C LYS A 546 -11.48 -15.84 -18.16
N ASP A 547 -11.37 -16.76 -19.12
CA ASP A 547 -10.92 -18.15 -18.96
C ASP A 547 -9.52 -18.36 -19.51
N TYR A 548 -8.91 -17.30 -20.00
CA TYR A 548 -7.58 -17.29 -20.57
C TYR A 548 -6.62 -16.62 -19.60
N LEU A 549 -5.47 -17.26 -19.41
CA LEU A 549 -4.40 -16.73 -18.61
C LEU A 549 -3.35 -16.11 -19.51
N LEU A 550 -3.10 -14.82 -19.35
CA LEU A 550 -2.09 -14.08 -20.09
C LEU A 550 -0.87 -13.87 -19.21
N ILE A 551 0.31 -14.07 -19.79
CA ILE A 551 1.57 -14.13 -19.06
C ILE A 551 2.62 -13.27 -19.78
N VAL A 552 3.39 -12.51 -18.99
CA VAL A 552 4.58 -11.78 -19.43
C VAL A 552 5.81 -12.56 -19.00
N ASN A 553 6.56 -13.07 -19.98
CA ASN A 553 7.81 -13.80 -19.79
C ASN A 553 9.02 -12.91 -20.11
N ARG A 554 9.94 -12.73 -19.17
CA ARG A 554 11.15 -11.90 -19.35
C ARG A 554 12.39 -12.73 -19.60
N LYS A 555 12.92 -12.68 -20.82
CA LYS A 555 14.13 -13.41 -21.24
C LYS A 555 15.32 -12.47 -21.43
N SER A 556 16.53 -13.03 -21.37
CA SER A 556 17.73 -12.33 -21.86
C SER A 556 17.76 -12.33 -23.38
N LYS A 557 18.12 -11.20 -23.99
CA LYS A 557 18.34 -11.12 -25.44
C LYS A 557 19.43 -12.11 -25.85
N HIS A 558 19.13 -13.05 -26.74
CA HIS A 558 20.13 -13.99 -27.24
C HIS A 558 21.21 -13.22 -28.00
N ALA A 559 22.48 -13.48 -27.70
CA ALA A 559 23.65 -12.81 -28.29
C ALA A 559 23.87 -13.12 -29.79
N PHE A 560 23.00 -13.88 -30.44
CA PHE A 560 23.16 -14.36 -31.82
C PHE A 560 22.32 -13.63 -32.88
N THR A 561 21.65 -12.53 -32.54
CA THR A 561 21.03 -11.68 -33.58
C THR A 561 22.10 -10.77 -34.19
N GLU A 562 22.54 -11.07 -35.41
CA GLU A 562 23.70 -10.52 -36.16
C GLU A 562 23.72 -9.00 -36.44
N ASP A 563 22.80 -8.20 -35.90
CA ASP A 563 22.74 -6.75 -36.13
C ASP A 563 23.43 -5.94 -35.01
N ASP A 564 24.68 -6.30 -34.70
CA ASP A 564 25.56 -5.56 -33.78
C ASP A 564 26.18 -4.32 -34.48
N ASN A 565 25.33 -3.47 -35.06
CA ASN A 565 25.71 -2.09 -35.28
C ASN A 565 25.62 -1.36 -33.93
N LYS A 566 26.79 -1.07 -33.35
CA LYS A 566 27.03 -0.33 -32.10
C LYS A 566 26.53 1.12 -32.15
N THR A 567 25.26 1.33 -32.43
CA THR A 567 24.63 2.65 -32.39
C THR A 567 23.37 2.59 -31.54
N THR A 568 23.36 3.44 -30.51
CA THR A 568 22.30 3.75 -29.54
C THR A 568 22.27 2.93 -28.23
N ASN A 569 22.90 3.51 -27.21
CA ASN A 569 22.56 3.68 -25.77
C ASN A 569 21.40 2.88 -25.09
N SER A 570 20.96 1.74 -25.61
CA SER A 570 19.93 0.90 -24.98
C SER A 570 20.62 -0.19 -24.15
N ASN A 571 20.86 0.12 -22.88
CA ASN A 571 21.49 -0.77 -21.89
C ASN A 571 20.61 -1.97 -21.45
N ASP A 572 19.48 -2.26 -22.12
CA ASP A 572 18.57 -3.32 -21.72
C ASP A 572 18.86 -4.64 -22.46
N HIS A 573 19.53 -5.55 -21.74
CA HIS A 573 19.78 -6.93 -22.19
C HIS A 573 18.59 -7.88 -21.99
N LEU A 574 17.45 -7.37 -21.51
CA LEU A 574 16.24 -8.14 -21.22
C LEU A 574 15.13 -7.78 -22.20
N VAL A 575 14.27 -8.74 -22.50
CA VAL A 575 13.15 -8.62 -23.45
C VAL A 575 11.94 -9.34 -22.89
N ASP A 576 10.76 -8.74 -23.04
CA ASP A 576 9.49 -9.32 -22.61
C ASP A 576 8.71 -9.95 -23.78
N GLU A 577 8.20 -11.15 -23.54
CA GLU A 577 7.30 -11.90 -24.40
C GLU A 577 5.90 -11.94 -23.79
N PHE A 578 4.86 -11.80 -24.62
CA PHE A 578 3.47 -11.92 -24.23
C PHE A 578 2.92 -13.27 -24.68
N ILE A 579 2.39 -14.05 -23.73
CA ILE A 579 1.98 -15.45 -23.90
C ILE A 579 0.53 -15.62 -23.44
N VAL A 580 -0.29 -16.37 -24.18
CA VAL A 580 -1.69 -16.64 -23.85
C VAL A 580 -1.95 -18.14 -23.71
N PHE A 581 -2.49 -18.55 -22.57
CA PHE A 581 -2.86 -19.94 -22.25
C PHE A 581 -4.37 -20.15 -22.18
N ASP A 582 -4.85 -21.27 -22.71
CA ASP A 582 -6.22 -21.78 -22.54
C ASP A 582 -6.35 -22.48 -21.18
N THR A 583 -7.20 -21.94 -20.30
CA THR A 583 -7.43 -22.50 -18.97
C THR A 583 -8.90 -22.81 -18.70
N THR A 584 -9.72 -22.84 -19.76
CA THR A 584 -11.17 -23.09 -19.71
C THR A 584 -11.55 -24.34 -18.93
N LEU A 585 -10.83 -25.45 -19.14
CA LEU A 585 -11.13 -26.72 -18.49
C LEU A 585 -10.90 -26.70 -16.97
N THR A 586 -9.96 -25.89 -16.47
CA THR A 586 -9.55 -25.89 -15.05
C THR A 586 -10.68 -25.60 -14.06
N LYS A 587 -11.77 -25.00 -14.53
CA LYS A 587 -12.98 -24.74 -13.75
C LYS A 587 -13.72 -26.00 -13.31
N TYR A 588 -13.70 -27.03 -14.15
CA TYR A 588 -14.47 -28.27 -13.95
C TYR A 588 -13.67 -29.35 -13.24
N GLY A 589 -12.43 -29.06 -12.83
CA GLY A 589 -11.51 -30.03 -12.23
C GLY A 589 -11.99 -30.72 -10.95
N MET A 590 -13.01 -30.19 -10.26
CA MET A 590 -13.64 -30.89 -9.13
C MET A 590 -14.54 -32.08 -9.55
N GLY A 591 -14.90 -32.17 -10.83
CA GLY A 591 -15.78 -33.21 -11.38
C GLY A 591 -15.10 -34.54 -11.71
N GLY A 592 -13.79 -34.69 -11.41
CA GLY A 592 -13.04 -35.93 -11.63
C GLY A 592 -12.41 -36.09 -13.03
N GLU A 593 -12.43 -35.05 -13.86
CA GLU A 593 -11.66 -35.03 -15.12
C GLU A 593 -10.15 -34.87 -14.84
N ASP A 594 -9.32 -35.66 -15.52
CA ASP A 594 -7.86 -35.54 -15.47
C ASP A 594 -7.39 -34.34 -16.31
N ILE A 595 -7.27 -33.19 -15.65
CA ILE A 595 -6.88 -31.93 -16.30
C ILE A 595 -5.41 -31.62 -15.98
N SER A 596 -4.56 -31.62 -17.00
CA SER A 596 -3.15 -31.21 -16.88
C SER A 596 -2.92 -29.81 -17.44
N PHE A 597 -2.37 -28.91 -16.62
CA PHE A 597 -1.96 -27.59 -17.08
C PHE A 597 -0.50 -27.61 -17.57
N THR A 598 -0.30 -27.73 -18.88
CA THR A 598 1.01 -27.87 -19.53
C THR A 598 1.24 -26.78 -20.59
N SER A 599 2.43 -26.75 -21.19
CA SER A 599 2.72 -25.86 -22.33
C SER A 599 1.83 -26.10 -23.55
N ASP A 600 1.10 -27.21 -23.63
CA ASP A 600 0.17 -27.51 -24.73
C ASP A 600 -1.07 -26.60 -24.70
N ALA A 601 -1.35 -25.99 -23.55
CA ALA A 601 -2.40 -24.97 -23.41
C ALA A 601 -2.04 -23.64 -24.10
N LEU A 602 -0.86 -23.50 -24.70
CA LEU A 602 -0.43 -22.28 -25.38
C LEU A 602 -1.27 -22.01 -26.65
N LEU A 603 -1.93 -20.85 -26.69
CA LEU A 603 -2.68 -20.40 -27.87
C LEU A 603 -1.89 -19.42 -28.73
N TRP A 604 -1.15 -18.49 -28.10
CA TRP A 604 -0.48 -17.40 -28.81
C TRP A 604 0.73 -16.90 -28.03
N LYS A 605 1.77 -16.48 -28.76
CA LYS A 605 3.03 -15.94 -28.22
C LYS A 605 3.58 -14.84 -29.13
N TYR A 606 4.08 -13.75 -28.55
CA TYR A 606 4.73 -12.65 -29.29
C TYR A 606 5.88 -12.01 -28.48
N ASP A 607 6.91 -11.54 -29.17
CA ASP A 607 8.13 -10.94 -28.58
C ASP A 607 8.20 -9.44 -28.89
N PHE A 608 8.27 -8.60 -27.85
CA PHE A 608 8.24 -7.14 -27.95
C PHE A 608 9.63 -6.48 -28.05
N LYS A 609 10.72 -7.25 -28.07
CA LYS A 609 12.13 -6.78 -28.17
C LYS A 609 12.56 -5.76 -27.10
N THR A 610 11.72 -5.48 -26.10
CA THR A 610 11.88 -4.48 -25.04
C THR A 610 11.23 -5.00 -23.77
N THR A 611 11.57 -4.43 -22.62
CA THR A 611 10.89 -4.77 -21.35
C THR A 611 9.68 -3.90 -21.11
N PHE A 612 8.66 -4.44 -20.46
CA PHE A 612 7.50 -3.71 -19.98
C PHE A 612 7.81 -3.07 -18.63
N THR A 613 7.46 -1.79 -18.50
CA THR A 613 7.44 -1.08 -17.22
C THR A 613 6.14 -1.38 -16.49
N ASP A 614 5.01 -1.24 -17.19
CA ASP A 614 3.68 -1.57 -16.68
C ASP A 614 2.77 -2.17 -17.76
N ILE A 615 1.79 -2.96 -17.32
CA ILE A 615 0.77 -3.58 -18.17
C ILE A 615 -0.54 -3.66 -17.40
N GLN A 616 -1.59 -3.07 -17.93
CA GLN A 616 -2.91 -3.10 -17.30
C GLN A 616 -3.97 -3.56 -18.27
N ILE A 617 -4.97 -4.26 -17.74
CA ILE A 617 -6.19 -4.59 -18.47
C ILE A 617 -7.26 -3.55 -18.15
N GLY A 618 -7.81 -2.94 -19.20
CA GLY A 618 -9.12 -2.31 -19.18
C GLY A 618 -10.17 -3.29 -19.72
N THR A 619 -11.19 -3.59 -18.91
CA THR A 619 -12.41 -4.26 -19.39
C THR A 619 -13.43 -3.19 -19.73
N ASP A 620 -13.92 -3.15 -20.97
CA ASP A 620 -15.03 -2.28 -21.32
C ASP A 620 -16.30 -2.79 -20.61
N ILE A 621 -16.90 -1.92 -19.78
CA ILE A 621 -18.08 -2.26 -18.94
C ILE A 621 -19.27 -2.72 -19.80
N ASN A 622 -19.33 -2.23 -21.04
CA ASN A 622 -20.45 -2.44 -21.96
C ASN A 622 -20.27 -3.67 -22.87
N ASP A 623 -19.04 -4.13 -23.09
CA ASP A 623 -18.77 -5.25 -23.99
C ASP A 623 -17.95 -6.33 -23.30
N LYS A 624 -18.65 -7.38 -22.85
CA LYS A 624 -18.01 -8.52 -22.19
C LYS A 624 -17.08 -9.28 -23.14
N GLN A 625 -17.13 -9.10 -24.47
CA GLN A 625 -16.35 -9.89 -25.41
C GLN A 625 -15.00 -9.26 -25.75
N THR A 626 -14.81 -7.98 -25.47
CA THR A 626 -13.62 -7.23 -25.84
C THR A 626 -12.91 -6.66 -24.60
N CYS A 627 -11.58 -6.60 -24.69
CA CYS A 627 -10.72 -6.16 -23.60
C CYS A 627 -9.52 -5.42 -24.16
N HIS A 628 -9.14 -4.32 -23.52
CA HIS A 628 -8.01 -3.50 -23.91
C HIS A 628 -6.84 -3.76 -22.97
N VAL A 629 -5.69 -4.17 -23.51
CA VAL A 629 -4.44 -4.31 -22.76
C VAL A 629 -3.56 -3.11 -23.08
N VAL A 630 -3.29 -2.30 -22.06
CA VAL A 630 -2.41 -1.13 -22.16
C VAL A 630 -1.03 -1.55 -21.67
N ILE A 631 -0.02 -1.38 -22.51
CA ILE A 631 1.36 -1.75 -22.23
C ILE A 631 2.22 -0.50 -22.33
N VAL A 632 3.02 -0.23 -21.30
CA VAL A 632 4.08 0.77 -21.32
C VAL A 632 5.43 0.05 -21.38
N THR A 633 6.24 0.40 -22.38
CA THR A 633 7.55 -0.22 -22.61
C THR A 633 8.70 0.68 -22.16
N SER A 634 9.84 0.09 -21.83
CA SER A 634 11.05 0.82 -21.41
C SER A 634 11.67 1.67 -22.53
N ASP A 635 11.33 1.40 -23.79
CA ASP A 635 11.71 2.23 -24.95
C ASP A 635 10.72 3.40 -25.21
N TYR A 636 9.93 3.78 -24.21
CA TYR A 636 9.02 4.94 -24.23
C TYR A 636 7.90 4.79 -25.26
N ARG A 637 7.28 3.60 -25.36
CA ARG A 637 6.07 3.39 -26.18
C ARG A 637 4.89 2.98 -25.30
N LEU A 638 3.72 3.49 -25.65
CA LEU A 638 2.44 3.02 -25.13
C LEU A 638 1.72 2.24 -26.22
N ILE A 639 1.50 0.95 -25.99
CA ILE A 639 0.87 0.03 -26.94
C ILE A 639 -0.48 -0.39 -26.36
N VAL A 640 -1.55 -0.23 -27.12
CA VAL A 640 -2.90 -0.71 -26.78
C VAL A 640 -3.22 -1.90 -27.67
N LEU A 641 -3.40 -3.07 -27.05
CA LEU A 641 -3.85 -4.30 -27.71
C LEU A 641 -5.34 -4.52 -27.43
N ASP A 642 -6.07 -4.93 -28.44
CA ASP A 642 -7.45 -5.38 -28.33
C ASP A 642 -7.48 -6.91 -28.32
N LEU A 643 -8.04 -7.47 -27.26
CA LEU A 643 -8.35 -8.90 -27.11
C LEU A 643 -9.85 -9.07 -27.34
N THR A 644 -10.23 -9.79 -28.40
CA THR A 644 -11.63 -10.05 -28.73
C THR A 644 -11.90 -11.55 -28.80
N MET A 645 -12.94 -12.01 -28.11
CA MET A 645 -13.39 -13.40 -28.12
C MET A 645 -14.17 -13.75 -29.40
N ASP A 646 -14.01 -14.99 -29.87
CA ASP A 646 -14.86 -15.64 -30.89
C ASP A 646 -15.07 -14.81 -32.17
N LYS A 647 -14.00 -14.18 -32.65
CA LYS A 647 -14.06 -13.29 -33.82
C LYS A 647 -13.84 -14.06 -35.12
N THR A 648 -14.77 -13.89 -36.05
CA THR A 648 -14.61 -14.33 -37.44
C THR A 648 -13.94 -13.23 -38.27
N VAL A 649 -12.81 -13.53 -38.90
CA VAL A 649 -12.12 -12.59 -39.79
C VAL A 649 -12.18 -13.13 -41.22
N SER A 650 -12.77 -12.34 -42.13
CA SER A 650 -12.75 -12.60 -43.56
C SER A 650 -11.39 -12.19 -44.13
N ILE A 651 -10.58 -13.15 -44.56
CA ILE A 651 -9.30 -12.87 -45.22
C ILE A 651 -9.59 -12.62 -46.70
N LYS A 652 -8.83 -11.71 -47.34
CA LYS A 652 -8.88 -11.50 -48.80
C LYS A 652 -8.75 -12.87 -49.49
N ASN A 653 -9.81 -13.32 -50.18
CA ASN A 653 -10.10 -14.64 -50.79
C ASN A 653 -11.29 -15.42 -50.18
N ASP A 654 -12.29 -14.77 -49.58
CA ASP A 654 -13.56 -15.38 -49.09
C ASP A 654 -13.43 -16.56 -48.10
N GLN A 655 -12.27 -16.71 -47.46
CA GLN A 655 -12.08 -17.68 -46.38
C GLN A 655 -12.28 -17.00 -45.02
N ASN A 656 -13.29 -17.45 -44.28
CA ASN A 656 -13.54 -17.02 -42.91
C ASN A 656 -12.69 -17.88 -41.96
N LYS A 657 -11.77 -17.24 -41.22
CA LYS A 657 -11.09 -17.89 -40.09
C LYS A 657 -11.76 -17.52 -38.79
N PHE A 658 -12.07 -18.53 -37.99
CA PHE A 658 -12.60 -18.39 -36.65
C PHE A 658 -11.45 -18.39 -35.64
N TYR A 659 -11.34 -17.33 -34.85
CA TYR A 659 -10.36 -17.21 -33.78
C TYR A 659 -11.08 -17.24 -32.43
N LYS A 660 -10.74 -18.21 -31.58
CA LYS A 660 -11.21 -18.24 -30.18
C LYS A 660 -10.83 -16.95 -29.44
N ILE A 661 -9.59 -16.52 -29.62
CA ILE A 661 -9.10 -15.21 -29.19
C ILE A 661 -8.42 -14.56 -30.38
N PHE A 662 -8.85 -13.36 -30.72
CA PHE A 662 -8.21 -12.52 -31.71
C PHE A 662 -7.53 -11.35 -31.00
N ILE A 663 -6.24 -11.16 -31.30
CA ILE A 663 -5.40 -10.11 -30.72
C ILE A 663 -5.01 -9.15 -31.84
N SER A 664 -5.32 -7.87 -31.69
CA SER A 664 -4.91 -6.83 -32.64
C SER A 664 -4.30 -5.62 -31.94
N VAL A 665 -3.29 -5.01 -32.55
CA VAL A 665 -2.75 -3.72 -32.07
C VAL A 665 -3.71 -2.62 -32.50
N ARG A 666 -4.32 -1.92 -31.54
CA ARG A 666 -5.22 -0.80 -31.78
C ARG A 666 -4.46 0.49 -32.01
N LYS A 667 -3.50 0.78 -31.12
CA LYS A 667 -2.75 2.04 -31.11
C LYS A 667 -1.35 1.84 -30.56
N THR A 668 -0.39 2.54 -31.15
CA THR A 668 0.96 2.70 -30.60
C THR A 668 1.26 4.19 -30.52
N ILE A 669 1.64 4.67 -29.34
CA ILE A 669 1.98 6.07 -29.08
C ILE A 669 3.44 6.12 -28.66
N LEU A 670 4.22 6.98 -29.29
CA LEU A 670 5.61 7.23 -28.90
C LEU A 670 5.64 8.33 -27.84
N LEU A 671 6.12 8.01 -26.64
CA LEU A 671 6.22 8.90 -25.49
C LEU A 671 7.61 9.55 -25.36
N SER A 672 8.43 9.52 -26.41
CA SER A 672 9.78 10.09 -26.40
C SER A 672 9.79 11.60 -26.13
N SER A 673 8.72 12.31 -26.50
CA SER A 673 8.56 13.75 -26.25
C SER A 673 8.43 14.12 -24.78
N ILE A 674 7.90 13.21 -23.94
CA ILE A 674 7.69 13.45 -22.50
C ILE A 674 8.81 12.90 -21.62
N LYS A 675 9.86 12.32 -22.20
CA LYS A 675 10.98 11.69 -21.49
C LYS A 675 11.66 12.61 -20.45
N ASN A 676 11.71 13.91 -20.72
CA ASN A 676 12.31 14.89 -19.81
C ASN A 676 11.34 15.36 -18.71
N LYS A 677 10.03 15.13 -18.88
CA LYS A 677 8.99 15.55 -17.93
C LYS A 677 8.57 14.43 -16.98
N VAL A 678 8.59 13.17 -17.44
CA VAL A 678 8.13 12.00 -16.68
C VAL A 678 9.12 10.86 -16.84
N ASN A 679 9.57 10.31 -15.71
CA ASN A 679 10.34 9.07 -15.71
C ASN A 679 9.40 7.87 -15.84
N LEU A 680 9.28 7.30 -17.05
CA LEU A 680 8.37 6.18 -17.32
C LEU A 680 8.80 4.87 -16.62
N ASP A 681 10.06 4.74 -16.23
CA ASP A 681 10.56 3.57 -15.50
C ASP A 681 9.99 3.50 -14.07
N ASP A 682 9.53 4.64 -13.53
CA ASP A 682 8.95 4.72 -12.19
C ASP A 682 7.42 4.48 -12.18
N ILE A 683 6.80 4.16 -13.32
CA ILE A 683 5.33 3.94 -13.38
C ILE A 683 4.94 2.67 -12.60
N ILE A 684 3.95 2.80 -11.72
CA ILE A 684 3.34 1.67 -11.00
C ILE A 684 2.00 1.25 -11.62
N GLN A 685 1.18 2.22 -12.05
CA GLN A 685 -0.16 1.96 -12.59
C GLN A 685 -0.44 2.84 -13.82
N THR A 686 -0.97 2.22 -14.87
CA THR A 686 -1.33 2.86 -16.14
C THR A 686 -2.71 2.44 -16.61
N THR A 687 -3.69 3.35 -16.59
CA THR A 687 -5.03 3.03 -17.10
C THR A 687 -5.44 3.92 -18.25
N MET A 688 -6.19 3.34 -19.20
CA MET A 688 -6.84 4.07 -20.27
C MET A 688 -8.25 4.48 -19.87
N VAL A 689 -8.64 5.71 -20.17
CA VAL A 689 -9.94 6.29 -19.86
C VAL A 689 -10.62 6.77 -21.15
N ASN A 690 -11.92 6.50 -21.27
CA ASN A 690 -12.75 6.84 -22.44
C ASN A 690 -12.12 6.40 -23.78
N ASN A 691 -11.36 5.29 -23.77
CA ASN A 691 -10.63 4.74 -24.91
C ASN A 691 -9.68 5.72 -25.63
N ARG A 692 -9.27 6.81 -24.96
CA ARG A 692 -8.51 7.91 -25.57
C ARG A 692 -7.45 8.54 -24.66
N HIS A 693 -7.74 8.70 -23.38
CA HIS A 693 -6.88 9.36 -22.40
C HIS A 693 -6.13 8.31 -21.58
N PHE A 694 -4.96 8.65 -21.04
CA PHE A 694 -4.17 7.73 -20.21
C PHE A 694 -3.80 8.37 -18.89
N LEU A 695 -3.92 7.64 -17.79
CA LEU A 695 -3.43 8.04 -16.48
C LEU A 695 -2.16 7.27 -16.15
N PHE A 696 -1.15 7.97 -15.63
CA PHE A 696 0.09 7.40 -15.14
C PHE A 696 0.27 7.74 -13.66
N LEU A 697 0.41 6.73 -12.81
CA LEU A 697 0.83 6.90 -11.43
C LEU A 697 2.30 6.49 -11.29
N LEU A 698 3.14 7.43 -10.88
CA LEU A 698 4.55 7.16 -10.59
C LEU A 698 4.73 6.62 -9.17
N ASN A 699 5.83 5.90 -8.95
CA ASN A 699 6.25 5.41 -7.63
C ASN A 699 6.48 6.58 -6.67
N THR A 700 6.83 7.77 -7.14
CA THR A 700 6.93 8.99 -6.32
C THR A 700 5.59 9.50 -5.79
N GLY A 701 4.46 9.02 -6.30
CA GLY A 701 3.10 9.44 -5.93
C GLY A 701 2.52 10.54 -6.83
N ASP A 702 3.23 10.95 -7.88
CA ASP A 702 2.71 11.89 -8.87
C ASP A 702 1.72 11.19 -9.81
N LEU A 703 0.54 11.79 -9.98
CA LEU A 703 -0.48 11.34 -10.92
C LEU A 703 -0.53 12.27 -12.13
N TYR A 704 -0.30 11.71 -13.31
CA TYR A 704 -0.36 12.44 -14.59
C TYR A 704 -1.51 11.95 -15.46
N LEU A 705 -2.14 12.88 -16.18
CA LEU A 705 -3.11 12.63 -17.24
C LEU A 705 -2.51 13.01 -18.59
N LEU A 706 -2.45 12.03 -19.49
CA LEU A 706 -2.17 12.23 -20.90
C LEU A 706 -3.51 12.41 -21.64
N LYS A 707 -3.91 13.68 -21.81
CA LYS A 707 -5.18 14.08 -22.41
C LYS A 707 -5.04 14.16 -23.92
N ASN A 708 -5.90 13.46 -24.66
CA ASN A 708 -5.97 13.55 -26.11
C ASN A 708 -6.80 14.79 -26.51
N GLN A 709 -6.26 15.63 -27.40
CA GLN A 709 -6.92 16.85 -27.88
C GLN A 709 -7.93 16.62 -29.02
N SER A 710 -8.03 15.42 -29.59
CA SER A 710 -8.98 15.15 -30.68
C SER A 710 -10.44 15.30 -30.20
N GLN A 711 -11.17 16.31 -30.73
CA GLN A 711 -12.55 16.61 -30.36
C GLN A 711 -13.47 15.37 -30.44
N GLN A 712 -14.41 15.26 -29.50
CA GLN A 712 -15.53 14.34 -29.62
C GLN A 712 -16.35 14.75 -30.86
N GLN A 713 -16.33 13.95 -31.93
CA GLN A 713 -17.43 13.98 -32.89
C GLN A 713 -18.66 13.46 -32.15
N GLN A 714 -19.41 14.36 -31.52
CA GLN A 714 -20.72 14.05 -30.97
C GLN A 714 -21.62 13.64 -32.15
N GLN A 715 -22.05 12.38 -32.16
CA GLN A 715 -23.22 11.97 -32.92
C GLN A 715 -24.46 12.57 -32.26
N SER A 716 -24.66 13.88 -32.42
CA SER A 716 -25.95 14.50 -32.15
C SER A 716 -26.79 14.42 -33.42
N ASN A 717 -27.77 13.51 -33.42
CA ASN A 717 -28.93 13.60 -34.30
C ASN A 717 -29.65 14.92 -34.01
N ARG A 718 -29.26 15.99 -34.69
CA ARG A 718 -30.12 17.16 -34.91
C ARG A 718 -30.21 17.39 -36.41
N GLN A 719 -31.41 17.12 -36.92
CA GLN A 719 -31.79 17.40 -38.30
C GLN A 719 -31.59 18.88 -38.60
N GLY A 720 -30.98 19.15 -39.77
CA GLY A 720 -31.12 20.41 -40.48
C GLY A 720 -29.96 21.39 -40.38
N SER A 721 -28.90 21.18 -41.16
CA SER A 721 -28.34 22.27 -41.99
C SER A 721 -27.45 21.72 -43.11
N VAL A 722 -27.65 22.31 -44.28
CA VAL A 722 -27.15 21.99 -45.62
C VAL A 722 -25.66 21.61 -45.68
N VAL A 723 -25.40 20.44 -46.27
CA VAL A 723 -24.07 19.97 -46.70
C VAL A 723 -23.68 20.71 -47.98
N SER A 724 -22.63 21.54 -47.93
CA SER A 724 -21.88 21.94 -49.11
C SER A 724 -20.72 20.96 -49.31
N ASN A 725 -20.89 20.08 -50.31
CA ASN A 725 -19.86 19.18 -50.80
C ASN A 725 -18.70 19.97 -51.43
N SER A 726 -17.52 19.91 -50.80
CA SER A 726 -16.25 20.08 -51.52
C SER A 726 -15.11 19.34 -50.81
N SER A 727 -14.31 18.64 -51.61
CA SER A 727 -13.09 17.87 -51.34
C SER A 727 -13.20 16.49 -50.67
N MET A 728 -13.36 15.47 -51.51
CA MET A 728 -12.75 14.15 -51.29
C MET A 728 -11.22 14.24 -51.36
N ASN A 729 -10.57 13.31 -50.66
CA ASN A 729 -9.15 12.95 -50.69
C ASN A 729 -8.18 13.81 -49.84
N SER A 730 -8.33 13.71 -48.53
CA SER A 730 -7.18 13.49 -47.65
C SER A 730 -7.56 12.43 -46.62
N GLY A 731 -6.71 11.41 -46.44
CA GLY A 731 -6.89 10.45 -45.37
C GLY A 731 -6.81 11.20 -44.05
N SER A 732 -7.93 11.24 -43.31
CA SER A 732 -7.99 11.84 -41.98
C SER A 732 -7.17 10.98 -41.02
N ALA A 733 -5.86 11.19 -41.02
CA ALA A 733 -5.02 10.90 -39.88
C ALA A 733 -5.46 11.87 -38.78
N GLY A 734 -6.39 11.44 -37.93
CA GLY A 734 -6.75 12.19 -36.73
C GLY A 734 -5.46 12.51 -35.96
N ASN A 735 -5.11 13.79 -35.87
CA ASN A 735 -3.93 14.24 -35.13
C ASN A 735 -4.08 13.77 -33.67
N ASN A 736 -3.29 12.77 -33.28
CA ASN A 736 -3.19 12.27 -31.91
C ASN A 736 -2.27 13.21 -31.11
N LEU A 737 -2.68 14.47 -30.96
CA LEU A 737 -2.00 15.42 -30.10
C LEU A 737 -2.38 15.11 -28.65
N TYR A 738 -1.38 15.02 -27.79
CA TYR A 738 -1.54 14.73 -26.38
C TYR A 738 -0.90 15.80 -25.51
N ASP A 739 -1.65 16.23 -24.50
CA ASP A 739 -1.13 17.07 -23.43
C ASP A 739 -0.89 16.23 -22.19
N LEU A 740 0.22 16.48 -21.51
CA LEU A 740 0.55 15.85 -20.25
C LEU A 740 0.27 16.83 -19.10
N ILE A 741 -0.69 16.50 -18.25
CA ILE A 741 -1.17 17.34 -17.15
C ILE A 741 -0.87 16.62 -15.83
N LYS A 742 -0.24 17.31 -14.87
CA LYS A 742 -0.05 16.80 -13.50
C LYS A 742 -1.34 17.05 -12.71
N LEU A 743 -2.03 15.99 -12.29
CA LEU A 743 -3.32 16.09 -11.58
C LEU A 743 -3.16 16.24 -10.08
N ASN A 744 -2.34 15.39 -9.47
CA ASN A 744 -2.20 15.32 -8.02
C ASN A 744 -0.84 14.76 -7.60
N ILE A 745 -0.48 14.94 -6.32
CA ILE A 745 0.74 14.43 -5.69
C ILE A 745 0.39 13.55 -4.48
N ASN A 746 1.35 12.75 -4.02
CA ASN A 746 1.22 11.90 -2.83
C ASN A 746 0.14 10.81 -2.93
N ILE A 747 -0.15 10.34 -4.14
CA ILE A 747 -1.15 9.29 -4.37
C ILE A 747 -0.51 7.91 -4.21
N GLU A 748 -1.09 7.05 -3.37
CA GLU A 748 -0.65 5.65 -3.20
C GLU A 748 -1.16 4.75 -4.31
N PHE A 749 -2.43 4.90 -4.68
CA PHE A 749 -3.08 4.19 -5.76
C PHE A 749 -4.34 4.93 -6.21
N PHE A 750 -4.83 4.59 -7.39
CA PHE A 750 -6.15 5.00 -7.86
C PHE A 750 -6.96 3.81 -8.36
N LYS A 751 -8.28 3.94 -8.29
CA LYS A 751 -9.22 2.91 -8.76
C LYS A 751 -10.45 3.57 -9.37
N PHE A 752 -11.07 2.86 -10.29
CA PHE A 752 -12.32 3.27 -10.92
C PHE A 752 -13.51 2.54 -10.31
N LYS A 753 -14.64 3.24 -10.25
CA LYS A 753 -15.91 2.66 -9.85
C LYS A 753 -17.05 3.34 -10.58
N THR A 754 -17.82 2.54 -11.31
CA THR A 754 -19.13 2.92 -11.82
C THR A 754 -20.16 2.81 -10.70
N ILE A 755 -20.87 3.89 -10.42
CA ILE A 755 -21.95 3.95 -9.43
C ILE A 755 -23.25 4.23 -10.18
N ARG A 756 -24.28 3.43 -9.87
CA ARG A 756 -25.64 3.65 -10.36
C ARG A 756 -26.45 4.32 -9.26
N PHE A 757 -26.87 5.56 -9.50
CA PHE A 757 -27.71 6.31 -8.56
C PHE A 757 -29.20 6.18 -8.87
N SER A 758 -29.55 5.98 -10.14
CA SER A 758 -30.92 5.76 -10.60
C SER A 758 -30.98 4.82 -11.81
N GLN A 759 -32.18 4.49 -12.28
CA GLN A 759 -32.35 3.64 -13.47
C GLN A 759 -31.64 4.21 -14.71
N SER A 760 -31.55 5.54 -14.83
CA SER A 760 -30.97 6.26 -15.97
C SER A 760 -29.61 6.92 -15.70
N SER A 761 -29.24 7.17 -14.45
CA SER A 761 -27.98 7.86 -14.10
C SER A 761 -26.89 6.88 -13.66
N ILE A 762 -26.00 6.54 -14.59
CA ILE A 762 -24.77 5.79 -14.35
C ILE A 762 -23.61 6.79 -14.48
N ILE A 763 -22.80 6.90 -13.44
CA ILE A 763 -21.66 7.82 -13.42
C ILE A 763 -20.40 7.02 -13.07
N ASP A 764 -19.34 7.26 -13.83
CA ASP A 764 -18.03 6.66 -13.60
C ASP A 764 -17.16 7.61 -12.77
N PHE A 765 -16.66 7.10 -11.64
CA PHE A 765 -15.77 7.83 -10.76
C PHE A 765 -14.38 7.23 -10.75
N ILE A 766 -13.40 8.11 -10.52
CA ILE A 766 -12.06 7.74 -10.09
C ILE A 766 -11.88 8.19 -8.64
N TYR A 767 -11.36 7.29 -7.80
CA TYR A 767 -10.96 7.64 -6.44
C TYR A 767 -9.47 7.44 -6.24
N LEU A 768 -8.83 8.47 -5.66
CA LEU A 768 -7.40 8.53 -5.37
C LEU A 768 -7.21 8.43 -3.85
N PHE A 769 -6.25 7.65 -3.40
CA PHE A 769 -5.91 7.58 -1.97
C PHE A 769 -4.58 8.28 -1.70
N ASN A 770 -4.60 9.31 -0.84
CA ASN A 770 -3.42 10.14 -0.53
C ASN A 770 -2.85 9.88 0.89
N SER A 771 -3.07 8.69 1.45
CA SER A 771 -2.79 8.25 2.83
C SER A 771 -3.80 8.68 3.91
N GLU A 772 -4.29 9.92 3.89
CA GLU A 772 -5.22 10.46 4.91
C GLU A 772 -6.64 10.58 4.40
N HIS A 773 -6.77 10.97 3.14
CA HIS A 773 -8.04 11.23 2.49
C HIS A 773 -8.18 10.38 1.23
N ILE A 774 -9.44 10.17 0.85
CA ILE A 774 -9.82 9.65 -0.44
C ILE A 774 -10.44 10.79 -1.22
N LEU A 775 -9.89 11.06 -2.38
CA LEU A 775 -10.34 12.10 -3.29
C LEU A 775 -11.10 11.44 -4.43
N ILE A 776 -12.39 11.72 -4.57
CA ILE A 776 -13.24 11.16 -5.64
C ILE A 776 -13.56 12.24 -6.66
N TYR A 777 -13.34 11.92 -7.94
CA TYR A 777 -13.67 12.78 -9.07
C TYR A 777 -14.62 12.05 -10.03
N ASP A 778 -15.58 12.78 -10.60
CA ASP A 778 -16.27 12.34 -11.81
C ASP A 778 -15.26 12.33 -12.96
N ILE A 779 -15.18 11.21 -13.69
CA ILE A 779 -14.21 11.03 -14.77
C ILE A 779 -14.38 12.06 -15.88
N ASN A 780 -15.62 12.35 -16.26
CA ASN A 780 -15.88 13.27 -17.37
C ASN A 780 -15.53 14.70 -16.96
N GLU A 781 -15.91 15.10 -15.75
CA GLU A 781 -15.57 16.41 -15.19
C GLU A 781 -14.05 16.58 -15.01
N LEU A 782 -13.35 15.54 -14.53
CA LEU A 782 -11.89 15.52 -14.42
C LEU A 782 -11.21 15.73 -15.76
N ILE A 783 -11.68 15.07 -16.82
CA ILE A 783 -11.08 15.20 -18.16
C ILE A 783 -11.38 16.57 -18.75
N ASP A 784 -12.61 17.06 -18.62
CA ASP A 784 -13.03 18.32 -19.25
C ASP A 784 -12.36 19.52 -18.57
N LYS A 785 -12.40 19.59 -17.23
CA LYS A 785 -11.85 20.69 -16.43
C LYS A 785 -10.33 20.61 -16.18
N SER A 786 -9.66 19.51 -16.54
CA SER A 786 -8.18 19.45 -16.41
C SER A 786 -7.49 20.23 -17.51
N TYR A 787 -6.69 21.22 -17.08
CA TYR A 787 -5.80 22.03 -17.92
C TYR A 787 -4.42 22.17 -17.27
N ASP A 788 -3.42 22.45 -18.10
CA ASP A 788 -2.06 22.70 -17.65
C ASP A 788 -1.99 24.09 -17.00
N ARG A 789 -1.87 24.14 -15.66
CA ARG A 789 -1.77 25.39 -14.88
C ARG A 789 -0.48 26.19 -15.16
N SER A 790 0.45 25.65 -15.93
CA SER A 790 1.73 26.32 -16.26
C SER A 790 1.64 27.32 -17.41
N VAL A 791 0.52 27.40 -18.12
CA VAL A 791 0.29 28.40 -19.18
C VAL A 791 -0.50 29.56 -18.58
N PRO A 792 0.09 30.76 -18.41
CA PRO A 792 -0.68 31.93 -17.98
C PRO A 792 -1.71 32.25 -19.06
N GLN A 793 -2.99 32.34 -18.66
CA GLN A 793 -4.05 32.80 -19.55
C GLN A 793 -3.73 34.23 -19.99
N GLU A 794 -3.44 34.42 -21.28
CA GLU A 794 -3.51 35.74 -21.89
C GLU A 794 -4.95 36.24 -21.75
N SER A 795 -5.07 37.41 -21.13
CA SER A 795 -6.31 38.13 -20.85
C SER A 795 -7.29 38.15 -22.02
N SER A 796 -8.30 37.28 -22.00
CA SER A 796 -9.54 37.47 -22.75
C SER A 796 -10.56 38.13 -21.84
N GLN A 797 -10.64 39.46 -21.97
CA GLN A 797 -11.78 40.26 -21.51
C GLN A 797 -13.06 39.75 -22.20
N SER A 798 -13.85 38.93 -21.50
CA SER A 798 -15.27 38.75 -21.80
C SER A 798 -16.06 38.79 -20.50
N MET A 799 -16.96 39.76 -20.44
CA MET A 799 -17.76 40.16 -19.28
C MET A 799 -18.59 39.01 -18.67
N LEU A 800 -18.59 38.98 -17.33
CA LEU A 800 -19.72 38.67 -16.44
C LEU A 800 -20.49 37.37 -16.71
N LEU A 801 -19.89 36.24 -16.35
CA LEU A 801 -20.58 35.08 -15.76
C LEU A 801 -19.67 34.54 -14.64
N ASP A 802 -20.26 34.13 -13.51
CA ASP A 802 -19.60 33.81 -12.24
C ASP A 802 -18.33 32.92 -12.38
N ASP A 803 -17.15 33.51 -12.16
CA ASP A 803 -15.82 32.86 -12.24
C ASP A 803 -15.56 31.76 -11.18
N TYR A 804 -16.58 31.28 -10.46
CA TYR A 804 -16.44 30.22 -9.43
C TYR A 804 -16.79 28.80 -9.93
N ASP A 805 -17.34 28.63 -11.15
CA ASP A 805 -17.87 27.34 -11.63
C ASP A 805 -16.85 26.41 -12.34
N ASP A 806 -15.65 26.93 -12.67
CA ASP A 806 -14.67 26.21 -13.52
C ASP A 806 -13.56 25.47 -12.75
N GLU A 807 -13.51 25.56 -11.42
CA GLU A 807 -12.54 24.79 -10.63
C GLU A 807 -12.97 23.32 -10.44
N LEU A 808 -12.01 22.40 -10.58
CA LEU A 808 -12.21 20.98 -10.35
C LEU A 808 -12.09 20.66 -8.85
N HIS A 809 -13.20 20.34 -8.20
CA HIS A 809 -13.23 19.96 -6.79
C HIS A 809 -13.45 18.45 -6.60
N PRO A 810 -12.64 17.78 -5.75
CA PRO A 810 -12.91 16.40 -5.35
C PRO A 810 -13.96 16.30 -4.23
N ILE A 811 -14.64 15.16 -4.16
CA ILE A 811 -15.29 14.71 -2.92
C ILE A 811 -14.19 14.18 -2.00
N ILE A 812 -14.04 14.79 -0.83
CA ILE A 812 -13.03 14.43 0.17
C ILE A 812 -13.65 13.54 1.25
N ILE A 813 -13.03 12.38 1.49
CA ILE A 813 -13.44 11.45 2.55
C ILE A 813 -12.24 11.12 3.43
N ASP A 814 -12.36 11.37 4.74
CA ASP A 814 -11.31 11.04 5.70
C ASP A 814 -11.21 9.53 5.91
N SER A 815 -9.99 8.99 5.86
CA SER A 815 -9.74 7.55 6.04
C SER A 815 -9.81 7.14 7.51
N GLN A 816 -9.48 8.03 8.45
CA GLN A 816 -9.39 7.74 9.90
C GLN A 816 -8.56 6.47 10.20
N GLY A 817 -7.45 6.27 9.47
CA GLY A 817 -6.56 5.10 9.62
C GLY A 817 -7.05 3.82 8.91
N MET A 818 -8.27 3.81 8.37
CA MET A 818 -8.77 2.71 7.55
C MET A 818 -8.12 2.74 6.16
N HIS A 819 -7.56 1.63 5.70
CA HIS A 819 -7.04 1.55 4.34
C HIS A 819 -8.15 1.15 3.36
N PRO A 820 -8.47 1.99 2.37
CA PRO A 820 -9.58 1.74 1.47
C PRO A 820 -9.27 0.60 0.49
N ILE A 821 -10.26 -0.26 0.25
CA ILE A 821 -10.14 -1.35 -0.71
C ILE A 821 -11.11 -1.18 -1.87
N LYS A 822 -12.38 -0.94 -1.54
CA LYS A 822 -13.46 -0.87 -2.51
C LYS A 822 -14.51 0.13 -2.07
N LEU A 823 -15.01 0.89 -3.03
CA LEU A 823 -16.24 1.67 -2.91
C LEU A 823 -17.38 0.85 -3.53
N ASP A 824 -18.47 0.63 -2.79
CA ASP A 824 -19.58 -0.18 -3.28
C ASP A 824 -20.95 0.32 -2.81
N SER A 825 -21.95 0.17 -3.68
CA SER A 825 -23.35 0.37 -3.34
C SER A 825 -23.89 -0.93 -2.72
N ILE A 826 -24.38 -0.87 -1.49
CA ILE A 826 -24.97 -2.03 -0.82
C ILE A 826 -26.39 -2.20 -1.33
N LEU A 827 -26.68 -3.38 -1.90
CA LEU A 827 -28.02 -3.83 -2.24
C LEU A 827 -28.58 -4.65 -1.10
N GLU A 828 -29.85 -4.46 -0.78
CA GLU A 828 -30.58 -5.37 0.09
C GLU A 828 -31.26 -6.41 -0.80
N ILE A 829 -30.93 -7.70 -0.58
CA ILE A 829 -31.61 -8.80 -1.23
C ILE A 829 -32.91 -9.01 -0.44
N GLY A 830 -34.02 -8.47 -0.95
CA GLY A 830 -35.35 -8.90 -0.54
C GLY A 830 -35.56 -10.36 -0.95
N GLY A 831 -36.49 -11.07 -0.31
CA GLY A 831 -36.91 -12.39 -0.78
C GLY A 831 -37.32 -12.36 -2.26
N GLU A 832 -37.41 -13.54 -2.89
CA GLU A 832 -37.47 -13.80 -4.34
C GLU A 832 -38.48 -12.99 -5.19
N GLU A 833 -39.28 -12.09 -4.60
CA GLU A 833 -40.30 -11.27 -5.26
C GLU A 833 -40.16 -9.74 -5.05
N GLU A 834 -39.21 -9.23 -4.27
CA GLU A 834 -39.02 -7.76 -4.08
C GLU A 834 -37.86 -7.19 -4.90
N GLU A 835 -38.11 -6.10 -5.64
CA GLU A 835 -37.08 -5.39 -6.41
C GLU A 835 -35.88 -5.01 -5.53
N SER A 836 -34.66 -5.33 -5.99
CA SER A 836 -33.42 -4.97 -5.28
C SER A 836 -33.33 -3.45 -5.03
N THR A 837 -33.52 -3.05 -3.77
CA THR A 837 -33.43 -1.64 -3.35
C THR A 837 -32.02 -1.30 -2.89
N TYR A 838 -31.53 -0.13 -3.28
CA TYR A 838 -30.22 0.37 -2.84
C TYR A 838 -30.31 0.80 -1.36
N LYS A 839 -29.47 0.18 -0.51
CA LYS A 839 -29.44 0.46 0.93
C LYS A 839 -28.57 1.67 1.25
N SER A 840 -27.31 1.63 0.83
CA SER A 840 -26.32 2.68 1.13
C SER A 840 -25.14 2.68 0.14
N LEU A 841 -24.32 3.73 0.22
CA LEU A 841 -23.03 3.81 -0.44
C LEU A 841 -21.94 3.79 0.64
N ASP A 842 -21.12 2.73 0.62
CA ASP A 842 -20.14 2.47 1.66
C ASP A 842 -18.73 2.37 1.07
N LEU A 843 -17.78 2.88 1.85
CA LEU A 843 -16.36 2.62 1.69
C LEU A 843 -15.97 1.40 2.53
N ILE A 844 -15.47 0.37 1.85
CA ILE A 844 -15.01 -0.87 2.46
C ILE A 844 -13.48 -0.81 2.54
N GLY A 845 -12.95 -0.98 3.74
CA GLY A 845 -11.51 -0.96 4.00
C GLY A 845 -11.05 -2.01 5.00
N LEU A 846 -9.75 -2.01 5.29
CA LEU A 846 -9.16 -2.81 6.36
C LEU A 846 -8.70 -1.92 7.50
N GLU A 847 -8.94 -2.40 8.70
CA GLU A 847 -8.41 -1.84 9.94
C GLU A 847 -7.80 -2.94 10.81
N SER A 848 -6.84 -2.56 11.65
CA SER A 848 -6.32 -3.46 12.68
C SER A 848 -7.22 -3.37 13.90
N PHE A 849 -7.59 -4.51 14.46
CA PHE A 849 -8.43 -4.59 15.65
C PHE A 849 -7.68 -5.38 16.72
N ALA A 850 -7.50 -4.75 17.88
CA ALA A 850 -6.98 -5.38 19.08
C ALA A 850 -8.13 -5.75 20.01
N MET A 851 -8.09 -6.97 20.55
CA MET A 851 -9.06 -7.42 21.55
C MET A 851 -8.33 -8.19 22.63
N TYR A 852 -8.71 -7.95 23.88
CA TYR A 852 -8.26 -8.77 25.00
C TYR A 852 -9.27 -9.89 25.29
N ARG A 853 -8.80 -11.14 25.34
CA ARG A 853 -9.62 -12.30 25.72
C ARG A 853 -8.90 -13.13 26.77
N GLN A 854 -9.38 -13.05 28.01
CA GLN A 854 -8.86 -13.82 29.15
C GLN A 854 -8.91 -15.34 28.88
N THR A 855 -9.98 -15.84 28.25
CA THR A 855 -10.19 -17.27 27.99
C THR A 855 -9.21 -17.89 26.99
N THR A 856 -8.63 -17.07 26.10
CA THR A 856 -7.63 -17.51 25.10
C THR A 856 -6.22 -17.07 25.46
N GLY A 857 -5.99 -16.58 26.69
CA GLY A 857 -4.65 -16.28 27.19
C GLY A 857 -4.06 -14.93 26.76
N GLY A 858 -4.87 -13.91 26.45
CA GLY A 858 -4.37 -12.53 26.39
C GLY A 858 -4.79 -11.71 25.17
N LEU A 859 -3.90 -10.79 24.74
CA LEU A 859 -4.07 -9.88 23.61
C LEU A 859 -4.18 -10.64 22.29
N ILE A 860 -5.14 -10.26 21.45
CA ILE A 860 -5.33 -10.77 20.10
C ILE A 860 -5.36 -9.57 19.15
N ILE A 861 -4.45 -9.55 18.17
CA ILE A 861 -4.48 -8.61 17.05
C ILE A 861 -5.02 -9.33 15.81
N LYS A 862 -6.02 -8.76 15.15
CA LYS A 862 -6.59 -9.28 13.90
C LYS A 862 -6.93 -8.15 12.95
N ASN A 863 -6.82 -8.40 11.65
CA ASN A 863 -7.28 -7.47 10.63
C ASN A 863 -8.76 -7.73 10.35
N ARG A 864 -9.60 -6.69 10.46
CA ARG A 864 -11.05 -6.78 10.18
C ARG A 864 -11.43 -5.88 9.00
N VAL A 865 -12.50 -6.27 8.32
CA VAL A 865 -13.09 -5.48 7.23
C VAL A 865 -14.00 -4.43 7.87
N ALA A 866 -13.67 -3.17 7.62
CA ALA A 866 -14.34 -1.99 8.16
C ALA A 866 -15.27 -1.37 7.10
N HIS A 867 -16.35 -0.74 7.56
CA HIS A 867 -17.34 -0.09 6.72
C HIS A 867 -17.55 1.34 7.17
N LYS A 868 -17.41 2.28 6.23
CA LYS A 868 -17.73 3.69 6.46
C LYS A 868 -18.80 4.14 5.48
N LEU A 869 -19.90 4.67 6.00
CA LEU A 869 -20.94 5.30 5.18
C LEU A 869 -20.38 6.57 4.55
N ILE A 870 -20.49 6.70 3.23
CA ILE A 870 -19.95 7.84 2.47
C ILE A 870 -21.01 8.59 1.66
N LEU A 871 -22.25 8.10 1.65
CA LEU A 871 -23.36 8.75 0.92
C LEU A 871 -23.56 10.21 1.35
N ASN A 872 -23.36 10.52 2.63
CA ASN A 872 -23.40 11.88 3.16
C ASN A 872 -22.37 12.81 2.50
N ASN A 873 -21.14 12.34 2.24
CA ASN A 873 -20.10 13.14 1.57
C ASN A 873 -20.49 13.49 0.11
N PHE A 874 -21.16 12.58 -0.59
CA PHE A 874 -21.66 12.82 -1.96
C PHE A 874 -22.77 13.86 -1.98
N ILE A 875 -23.72 13.79 -1.03
CA ILE A 875 -24.80 14.76 -0.89
C ILE A 875 -24.23 16.13 -0.51
N GLU A 876 -23.29 16.18 0.44
CA GLU A 876 -22.61 17.41 0.85
C GLU A 876 -21.87 18.09 -0.31
N PHE A 877 -21.19 17.31 -1.14
CA PHE A 877 -20.52 17.83 -2.33
C PHE A 877 -21.50 18.44 -3.33
N ASP A 878 -22.57 17.73 -3.69
CA ASP A 878 -23.57 18.26 -4.62
C ASP A 878 -24.28 19.51 -4.05
N LEU A 879 -24.47 19.59 -2.72
CA LEU A 879 -25.02 20.77 -2.03
C LEU A 879 -24.12 22.01 -2.10
N LEU A 880 -22.79 21.82 -2.08
CA LEU A 880 -21.81 22.90 -2.09
C LEU A 880 -21.49 23.36 -3.53
N TYR A 881 -21.25 22.40 -4.43
CA TYR A 881 -20.65 22.66 -5.74
C TYR A 881 -21.59 22.46 -6.93
N LYS A 882 -22.78 21.85 -6.75
CA LYS A 882 -23.78 21.71 -7.83
C LYS A 882 -24.99 22.61 -7.59
N GLY A 883 -25.51 23.19 -8.68
CA GLY A 883 -26.51 24.26 -8.63
C GLY A 883 -27.94 23.80 -8.32
N ASP A 884 -28.32 22.61 -8.77
CA ASP A 884 -29.71 22.15 -8.75
C ASP A 884 -30.01 21.16 -7.60
N LEU A 885 -30.84 21.62 -6.65
CA LEU A 885 -31.26 20.84 -5.49
C LEU A 885 -32.27 19.75 -5.86
N GLU A 886 -33.10 20.00 -6.88
CA GLU A 886 -34.14 19.06 -7.30
C GLU A 886 -33.53 17.83 -7.96
N SER A 887 -32.57 18.01 -8.89
CA SER A 887 -31.82 16.89 -9.45
C SER A 887 -31.02 16.13 -8.40
N SER A 888 -30.44 16.82 -7.40
CA SER A 888 -29.73 16.18 -6.28
C SER A 888 -30.68 15.32 -5.45
N PHE A 889 -31.90 15.80 -5.16
CA PHE A 889 -32.91 15.02 -4.46
C PHE A 889 -33.30 13.75 -5.23
N TYR A 890 -33.66 13.86 -6.51
CA TYR A 890 -34.04 12.70 -7.32
C TYR A 890 -32.89 11.70 -7.52
N LYS A 891 -31.64 12.17 -7.53
CA LYS A 891 -30.45 11.33 -7.62
C LYS A 891 -30.27 10.44 -6.38
N TYR A 892 -30.57 10.93 -5.17
CA TYR A 892 -30.28 10.22 -3.93
C TYR A 892 -31.50 9.63 -3.20
N LYS A 893 -32.74 10.04 -3.53
CA LYS A 893 -33.99 9.56 -2.87
C LYS A 893 -34.13 8.03 -2.84
N GLN A 894 -33.53 7.31 -3.80
CA GLN A 894 -33.65 5.85 -3.91
C GLN A 894 -32.92 5.08 -2.80
N PHE A 895 -31.98 5.71 -2.09
CA PHE A 895 -31.23 5.05 -1.01
C PHE A 895 -32.01 5.05 0.30
N LYS A 896 -32.19 3.88 0.94
CA LYS A 896 -32.88 3.78 2.24
C LYS A 896 -32.25 4.66 3.32
N ASN A 897 -30.90 4.76 3.33
CA ASN A 897 -30.17 5.59 4.29
C ASN A 897 -30.20 7.09 3.98
N PHE A 898 -30.89 7.55 2.93
CA PHE A 898 -30.89 8.96 2.53
C PHE A 898 -31.36 9.90 3.65
N HIS A 899 -32.47 9.58 4.32
CA HIS A 899 -32.98 10.38 5.44
C HIS A 899 -31.99 10.46 6.61
N TYR A 900 -31.31 9.35 6.92
CA TYR A 900 -30.27 9.30 7.95
C TYR A 900 -29.04 10.12 7.55
N CYS A 901 -28.64 10.12 6.28
CA CYS A 901 -27.55 10.97 5.79
C CYS A 901 -27.87 12.46 5.91
N LEU A 902 -29.11 12.87 5.60
CA LEU A 902 -29.55 14.26 5.78
C LEU A 902 -29.53 14.68 7.26
N GLU A 903 -29.95 13.79 8.17
CA GLU A 903 -29.86 14.01 9.61
C GLU A 903 -28.40 14.23 10.06
N LEU A 904 -27.48 13.38 9.59
CA LEU A 904 -26.06 13.46 9.93
C LEU A 904 -25.39 14.74 9.39
N LEU A 905 -25.76 15.16 8.17
CA LEU A 905 -25.31 16.44 7.59
C LEU A 905 -25.89 17.64 8.35
N LEU A 906 -27.13 17.55 8.81
CA LEU A 906 -27.76 18.60 9.60
C LEU A 906 -27.03 18.78 10.93
N PHE A 907 -26.72 17.67 11.62
CA PHE A 907 -25.90 17.67 12.84
C PHE A 907 -24.53 18.33 12.61
N LYS A 908 -23.83 17.92 11.53
CA LYS A 908 -22.52 18.48 11.17
C LYS A 908 -22.59 19.98 10.88
N ASN A 909 -23.55 20.44 10.07
CA ASN A 909 -23.63 21.84 9.64
C ASN A 909 -24.11 22.77 10.75
N LEU A 910 -24.89 22.29 11.72
CA LEU A 910 -25.27 23.07 12.92
C LEU A 910 -24.06 23.41 13.81
N THR A 911 -23.01 22.58 13.78
CA THR A 911 -21.76 22.85 14.53
C THR A 911 -20.78 23.72 13.75
N MET A 912 -20.73 23.62 12.42
CA MET A 912 -19.69 24.25 11.58
C MET A 912 -20.15 25.39 10.64
N ASN A 913 -21.44 25.75 10.64
CA ASN A 913 -22.05 26.89 9.93
C ASN A 913 -21.98 26.89 8.38
N GLN A 914 -21.54 25.81 7.73
CA GLN A 914 -21.47 25.76 6.26
C GLN A 914 -22.81 25.28 5.66
N SER A 915 -23.31 25.99 4.64
CA SER A 915 -24.45 25.63 3.75
C SER A 915 -25.80 25.23 4.37
N LEU A 916 -26.02 25.47 5.66
CA LEU A 916 -27.21 25.02 6.42
C LEU A 916 -28.57 25.40 5.76
N LYS A 917 -28.66 26.59 5.15
CA LYS A 917 -29.87 27.06 4.45
C LYS A 917 -30.23 26.20 3.23
N ARG A 918 -29.24 25.85 2.38
CA ARG A 918 -29.46 24.97 1.20
C ARG A 918 -29.81 23.55 1.65
N LEU A 919 -29.21 23.06 2.73
CA LEU A 919 -29.53 21.75 3.29
C LEU A 919 -30.99 21.69 3.78
N CYS A 920 -31.47 22.71 4.49
CA CYS A 920 -32.88 22.76 4.93
C CYS A 920 -33.84 22.77 3.73
N GLN A 921 -33.52 23.52 2.67
CA GLN A 921 -34.29 23.49 1.42
C GLN A 921 -34.29 22.10 0.76
N LEU A 922 -33.16 21.37 0.78
CA LEU A 922 -33.11 20.00 0.29
C LEU A 922 -34.00 19.05 1.13
N ILE A 923 -34.00 19.23 2.46
CA ILE A 923 -34.82 18.44 3.38
C ILE A 923 -36.32 18.70 3.13
N GLU A 924 -36.71 19.93 2.81
CA GLU A 924 -38.11 20.28 2.51
C GLU A 924 -38.68 19.58 1.26
N PHE A 925 -37.85 19.09 0.33
CA PHE A 925 -38.32 18.24 -0.78
C PHE A 925 -38.71 16.82 -0.35
N THR A 926 -38.37 16.41 0.88
CA THR A 926 -38.77 15.10 1.41
C THR A 926 -40.18 15.16 1.99
N ASP A 927 -40.98 14.12 1.73
CA ASP A 927 -42.34 13.99 2.25
C ASP A 927 -42.40 13.86 3.81
N ASN A 928 -41.24 13.69 4.48
CA ASN A 928 -41.06 13.51 5.92
C ASN A 928 -39.96 14.43 6.51
N ALA A 929 -39.91 15.69 6.07
CA ALA A 929 -38.91 16.66 6.53
C ALA A 929 -38.89 16.82 8.06
N GLU A 930 -40.06 16.86 8.67
CA GLU A 930 -40.27 17.05 10.11
C GLU A 930 -39.66 15.92 10.95
N PHE A 931 -39.68 14.68 10.45
CA PHE A 931 -39.07 13.52 11.11
C PHE A 931 -37.55 13.68 11.24
N ILE A 932 -36.89 14.17 10.18
CA ILE A 932 -35.44 14.39 10.16
C ILE A 932 -35.06 15.48 11.17
N TYR A 933 -35.81 16.59 11.17
CA TYR A 933 -35.59 17.71 12.08
C TYR A 933 -35.72 17.30 13.54
N ILE A 934 -36.79 16.58 13.91
CA ILE A 934 -37.03 16.17 15.30
C ILE A 934 -35.96 15.20 15.79
N ASN A 935 -35.55 14.23 14.96
CA ASN A 935 -34.51 13.29 15.34
C ASN A 935 -33.15 13.96 15.56
N CYS A 936 -32.83 14.98 14.75
CA CYS A 936 -31.62 15.78 14.96
C CYS A 936 -31.71 16.61 16.25
N LEU A 937 -32.81 17.34 16.47
CA LEU A 937 -33.02 18.17 17.66
C LEU A 937 -32.94 17.37 18.97
N ARG A 938 -33.35 16.10 18.96
CA ARG A 938 -33.24 15.20 20.13
C ARG A 938 -31.80 14.83 20.50
N LYS A 939 -30.85 14.96 19.57
CA LYS A 939 -29.45 14.51 19.71
C LYS A 939 -28.46 15.65 19.92
N ILE A 940 -28.87 16.90 19.73
CA ILE A 940 -28.00 18.08 19.87
C ILE A 940 -28.24 18.79 21.21
N GLU A 941 -27.19 19.43 21.71
CA GLU A 941 -27.26 20.30 22.89
C GLU A 941 -28.13 21.53 22.59
N ALA A 942 -28.77 22.05 23.63
CA ALA A 942 -29.79 23.07 23.48
C ALA A 942 -29.25 24.45 23.04
N ASP A 943 -27.96 24.72 23.28
CA ASP A 943 -27.25 25.90 22.74
C ASP A 943 -27.33 26.00 21.20
N TYR A 944 -27.47 24.86 20.50
CA TYR A 944 -27.58 24.82 19.03
C TYR A 944 -29.03 24.95 18.54
N TRP A 945 -30.04 24.89 19.42
CA TRP A 945 -31.46 24.97 19.04
C TRP A 945 -31.82 26.34 18.48
N ASN A 946 -31.31 27.43 19.07
CA ASN A 946 -31.54 28.80 18.58
C ASN A 946 -31.08 28.96 17.12
N ARG A 947 -29.89 28.45 16.80
CA ARG A 947 -29.34 28.50 15.43
C ARG A 947 -30.21 27.75 14.42
N PHE A 948 -30.74 26.61 14.81
CA PHE A 948 -31.62 25.81 13.96
C PHE A 948 -32.93 26.54 13.62
N PHE A 949 -33.59 27.12 14.64
CA PHE A 949 -34.86 27.83 14.45
C PHE A 949 -34.70 29.15 13.69
N GLU A 950 -33.58 29.86 13.87
CA GLU A 950 -33.24 31.05 13.08
C GLU A 950 -33.14 30.74 11.58
N VAL A 951 -32.46 29.65 11.21
CA VAL A 951 -32.26 29.30 9.79
C VAL A 951 -33.54 28.81 9.12
N LEU A 952 -34.39 28.08 9.85
CA LEU A 952 -35.72 27.69 9.37
C LEU A 952 -36.75 28.83 9.40
N GLN A 953 -36.39 30.02 9.91
CA GLN A 953 -37.31 31.16 10.08
C GLN A 953 -38.59 30.80 10.85
N THR A 954 -38.48 29.86 11.81
CA THR A 954 -39.61 29.38 12.62
C THR A 954 -39.33 29.57 14.10
N THR A 955 -40.37 29.49 14.93
CA THR A 955 -40.22 29.41 16.39
C THR A 955 -40.68 28.03 16.84
N PRO A 956 -40.20 27.52 17.99
CA PRO A 956 -40.63 26.22 18.51
C PRO A 956 -42.15 26.06 18.62
N VAL A 957 -42.85 27.14 18.98
CA VAL A 957 -44.31 27.19 19.05
C VAL A 957 -44.95 27.05 17.66
N LYS A 958 -44.45 27.79 16.66
CA LYS A 958 -44.94 27.67 15.29
C LYS A 958 -44.63 26.29 14.69
N PHE A 959 -43.50 25.69 15.04
CA PHE A 959 -43.13 24.35 14.60
C PHE A 959 -44.04 23.28 15.23
N MET A 960 -44.38 23.39 16.51
CA MET A 960 -45.36 22.51 17.17
C MET A 960 -46.75 22.61 16.51
N ASN A 961 -47.21 23.81 16.18
CA ASN A 961 -48.50 23.99 15.49
C ASN A 961 -48.49 23.34 14.09
N ARG A 962 -47.39 23.46 13.35
CA ARG A 962 -47.20 22.79 12.06
C ARG A 962 -47.28 21.26 12.19
N LEU A 963 -46.71 20.67 13.24
CA LEU A 963 -46.79 19.22 13.48
C LEU A 963 -48.21 18.75 13.80
N ILE A 964 -48.95 19.55 14.58
CA ILE A 964 -50.35 19.28 14.92
C ILE A 964 -51.23 19.36 13.67
N GLU A 965 -50.95 20.30 12.75
CA GLU A 965 -51.66 20.41 11.46
C GLU A 965 -51.41 19.22 10.52
N ILE A 966 -50.23 18.59 10.60
CA ILE A 966 -49.85 17.40 9.81
C ILE A 966 -50.52 16.11 10.37
N ASP A 967 -51.14 16.17 11.55
CA ASP A 967 -51.78 15.04 12.26
C ASP A 967 -50.83 13.84 12.52
N ASN A 968 -49.51 14.09 12.58
CA ASN A 968 -48.53 13.05 12.87
C ASN A 968 -48.21 12.98 14.37
N VAL A 969 -48.94 12.10 15.04
CA VAL A 969 -48.95 11.94 16.50
C VAL A 969 -47.58 11.54 17.08
N GLU A 970 -46.82 10.74 16.34
CA GLU A 970 -45.50 10.25 16.73
C GLU A 970 -44.47 11.37 16.82
N LEU A 971 -44.47 12.24 15.82
CA LEU A 971 -43.58 13.38 15.75
C LEU A 971 -43.94 14.42 16.81
N CYS A 972 -45.23 14.69 17.02
CA CYS A 972 -45.70 15.60 18.06
C CYS A 972 -45.22 15.16 19.45
N TYR A 973 -45.37 13.87 19.78
CA TYR A 973 -44.90 13.31 21.05
C TYR A 973 -43.38 13.46 21.22
N ASN A 974 -42.61 13.08 20.19
CA ASN A 974 -41.15 13.17 20.24
C ASN A 974 -40.63 14.62 20.33
N TYR A 975 -41.34 15.59 19.74
CA TYR A 975 -40.98 17.00 19.78
C TYR A 975 -41.42 17.71 21.07
N LEU A 976 -42.45 17.23 21.76
CA LEU A 976 -42.95 17.82 23.02
C LEU A 976 -41.86 17.97 24.09
N ILE A 977 -40.94 17.00 24.17
CA ILE A 977 -39.80 17.04 25.09
C ILE A 977 -38.87 18.21 24.76
N ILE A 978 -38.56 18.42 23.48
CA ILE A 978 -37.72 19.52 23.01
C ILE A 978 -38.41 20.87 23.26
N TYR A 979 -39.72 20.94 22.96
CA TYR A 979 -40.54 22.13 23.14
C TYR A 979 -40.55 22.64 24.58
N LEU A 980 -40.74 21.74 25.55
CA LEU A 980 -40.78 22.09 26.98
C LEU A 980 -39.40 22.47 27.51
N ASN A 981 -38.35 21.75 27.11
CA ASN A 981 -36.97 22.04 27.53
C ASN A 981 -36.47 23.40 26.97
N TYR A 982 -36.78 23.72 25.71
CA TYR A 982 -36.37 25.00 25.10
C TYR A 982 -36.95 26.19 25.86
N LYS A 983 -38.20 26.09 26.29
CA LYS A 983 -38.90 27.13 27.05
C LYS A 983 -38.29 27.33 28.45
N SER A 984 -37.77 26.26 29.05
CA SER A 984 -37.12 26.31 30.38
C SER A 984 -35.71 26.93 30.38
N GLU A 985 -35.01 26.91 29.23
CA GLU A 985 -33.66 27.47 29.08
C GLU A 985 -33.65 28.88 28.47
N GLY A 986 -34.68 29.27 27.71
CA GLY A 986 -34.82 30.61 27.12
C GLY A 986 -35.30 31.70 28.09
N GLU A 987 -35.62 31.36 29.34
CA GLU A 987 -35.95 32.33 30.38
C GLU A 987 -34.64 32.85 31.03
N GLU A 988 -34.28 34.09 30.74
CA GLU A 988 -33.09 34.78 31.30
C GLU A 988 -32.98 34.58 32.83
N GLU A 989 -31.74 34.56 33.34
CA GLU A 989 -31.30 34.23 34.73
C GLU A 989 -31.88 35.09 35.89
N GLY A 990 -33.06 35.68 35.75
CA GLY A 990 -33.71 36.56 36.73
C GLY A 990 -34.82 35.97 37.61
N GLU A 991 -35.47 34.85 37.24
CA GLU A 991 -36.63 34.33 38.00
C GLU A 991 -36.40 32.90 38.53
N THR A 992 -35.70 32.81 39.66
CA THR A 992 -35.30 31.54 40.30
C THR A 992 -36.43 30.75 40.99
N ASN A 993 -37.72 30.99 40.73
CA ASN A 993 -38.80 30.30 41.48
C ASN A 993 -40.02 29.79 40.66
N LYS A 994 -39.95 29.71 39.32
CA LYS A 994 -41.04 29.16 38.49
C LYS A 994 -40.60 28.09 37.48
N LYS A 995 -39.54 27.34 37.78
CA LYS A 995 -38.95 26.43 36.80
C LYS A 995 -39.78 25.18 36.43
N ASP A 996 -40.88 24.87 37.13
CA ASP A 996 -41.59 23.57 36.98
C ASP A 996 -43.13 23.67 36.78
N GLN A 997 -43.70 24.79 36.33
CA GLN A 997 -45.15 24.87 36.08
C GLN A 997 -45.50 25.04 34.59
N LEU A 998 -46.22 24.06 34.05
CA LEU A 998 -46.80 24.11 32.69
C LEU A 998 -47.78 25.30 32.58
N ASN A 999 -47.64 26.12 31.55
CA ASN A 999 -48.60 27.22 31.29
C ASN A 999 -49.91 26.68 30.69
N SER A 1000 -50.99 27.48 30.71
CA SER A 1000 -52.30 27.10 30.15
C SER A 1000 -52.25 26.65 28.69
N ASP A 1001 -51.34 27.22 27.91
CA ASP A 1001 -51.16 26.89 26.49
C ASP A 1001 -50.43 25.54 26.32
N ASP A 1002 -49.51 25.22 27.22
CA ASP A 1002 -48.79 23.93 27.23
C ASP A 1002 -49.77 22.79 27.58
N ILE A 1003 -50.67 23.04 28.53
CA ILE A 1003 -51.76 22.13 28.90
C ILE A 1003 -52.68 21.86 27.71
N GLN A 1004 -53.05 22.88 26.93
CA GLN A 1004 -53.89 22.70 25.74
C GLN A 1004 -53.19 21.91 24.62
N VAL A 1005 -51.88 22.12 24.41
CA VAL A 1005 -51.10 21.35 23.44
C VAL A 1005 -51.01 19.89 23.86
N ILE A 1006 -50.75 19.61 25.15
CA ILE A 1006 -50.69 18.26 25.71
C ILE A 1006 -52.04 17.53 25.56
N LEU A 1007 -53.15 18.21 25.87
CA LEU A 1007 -54.50 17.66 25.71
C LEU A 1007 -54.83 17.32 24.25
N LYS A 1008 -54.43 18.17 23.29
CA LYS A 1008 -54.58 17.90 21.85
C LYS A 1008 -53.78 16.67 21.40
N ILE A 1009 -52.52 16.55 21.82
CA ILE A 1009 -51.67 15.40 21.48
C ILE A 1009 -52.25 14.10 22.06
N ILE A 1010 -52.82 14.14 23.27
CA ILE A 1010 -53.45 12.96 23.89
C ILE A 1010 -54.69 12.51 23.13
N LYS A 1011 -55.55 13.45 22.71
CA LYS A 1011 -56.70 13.14 21.84
C LYS A 1011 -56.27 12.51 20.51
N MET A 1012 -55.13 12.94 19.95
CA MET A 1012 -54.58 12.33 18.73
C MET A 1012 -54.00 10.93 19.00
N LEU A 1013 -53.35 10.71 20.15
CA LEU A 1013 -52.82 9.40 20.55
C LEU A 1013 -53.93 8.37 20.81
N ASP A 1014 -55.03 8.80 21.42
CA ASP A 1014 -56.21 7.97 21.65
C ASP A 1014 -56.87 7.53 20.35
N LYS A 1015 -57.11 8.48 19.43
CA LYS A 1015 -57.66 8.20 18.09
C LYS A 1015 -56.79 7.27 17.24
N SER A 1016 -55.48 7.30 17.42
CA SER A 1016 -54.53 6.45 16.69
C SER A 1016 -54.28 5.07 17.35
N GLY A 1017 -54.86 4.81 18.52
CA GLY A 1017 -54.77 3.52 19.21
C GLY A 1017 -53.38 3.17 19.77
N LYS A 1018 -52.46 4.15 19.91
CA LYS A 1018 -51.09 3.95 20.42
C LYS A 1018 -51.02 4.09 21.95
N TRP A 1019 -51.69 3.18 22.66
CA TRP A 1019 -51.86 3.21 24.13
C TRP A 1019 -50.55 3.25 24.94
N ASP A 1020 -49.49 2.61 24.46
CA ASP A 1020 -48.19 2.59 25.13
C ASP A 1020 -47.57 4.00 25.25
N TRP A 1021 -47.81 4.87 24.25
CA TRP A 1021 -47.29 6.23 24.24
C TRP A 1021 -48.16 7.18 25.04
N CYS A 1022 -49.48 6.96 25.07
CA CYS A 1022 -50.36 7.61 26.04
C CYS A 1022 -49.86 7.36 27.46
N PHE A 1023 -49.49 6.12 27.77
CA PHE A 1023 -49.00 5.74 29.09
C PHE A 1023 -47.66 6.41 29.43
N GLN A 1024 -46.71 6.43 28.50
CA GLN A 1024 -45.44 7.13 28.69
C GLN A 1024 -45.62 8.64 28.87
N LEU A 1025 -46.49 9.25 28.06
CA LEU A 1025 -46.81 10.68 28.18
C LEU A 1025 -47.47 10.98 29.54
N CYS A 1026 -48.41 10.17 30.00
CA CYS A 1026 -49.02 10.33 31.33
C CYS A 1026 -47.99 10.19 32.46
N ARG A 1027 -47.02 9.28 32.32
CA ARG A 1027 -45.90 9.14 33.26
C ARG A 1027 -44.99 10.38 33.24
N PHE A 1028 -44.74 10.94 32.06
CA PHE A 1028 -43.96 12.17 31.90
C PHE A 1028 -44.68 13.39 32.47
N ILE A 1029 -46.00 13.51 32.23
CA ILE A 1029 -46.85 14.55 32.82
C ILE A 1029 -46.87 14.44 34.35
N LYS A 1030 -46.89 13.22 34.91
CA LYS A 1030 -46.79 13.01 36.36
C LYS A 1030 -45.46 13.47 36.95
N LEU A 1031 -44.38 13.50 36.14
CA LEU A 1031 -43.08 14.04 36.55
C LEU A 1031 -43.07 15.58 36.50
N LEU A 1032 -43.71 16.18 35.49
CA LEU A 1032 -43.79 17.63 35.32
C LEU A 1032 -44.80 18.28 36.28
N GLU A 1033 -45.92 17.62 36.56
CA GLU A 1033 -46.98 18.11 37.45
C GLU A 1033 -47.38 17.03 38.46
N PRO A 1034 -46.68 16.92 39.61
CA PRO A 1034 -46.90 15.85 40.60
C PRO A 1034 -48.25 15.94 41.31
N THR A 1035 -48.98 17.07 41.19
CA THR A 1035 -50.32 17.29 41.76
C THR A 1035 -51.41 16.49 41.06
N GLY A 1036 -51.19 16.02 39.83
CA GLY A 1036 -52.11 15.12 39.12
C GLY A 1036 -53.41 15.74 38.60
N ASN A 1037 -53.58 17.07 38.68
CA ASN A 1037 -54.80 17.75 38.21
C ASN A 1037 -54.95 17.65 36.69
N LEU A 1038 -53.84 17.79 35.94
CA LEU A 1038 -53.83 17.61 34.49
C LEU A 1038 -54.19 16.17 34.07
N LEU A 1039 -53.82 15.15 34.84
CA LEU A 1039 -54.22 13.76 34.57
C LEU A 1039 -55.73 13.56 34.72
N VAL A 1040 -56.38 14.25 35.67
CA VAL A 1040 -57.84 14.24 35.82
C VAL A 1040 -58.52 14.93 34.63
N GLN A 1041 -57.96 16.04 34.14
CA GLN A 1041 -58.47 16.72 32.94
C GLN A 1041 -58.33 15.86 31.68
N ILE A 1042 -57.19 15.17 31.53
CA ILE A 1042 -56.96 14.21 30.45
C ILE A 1042 -57.98 13.07 30.49
N GLN A 1043 -58.24 12.51 31.68
CA GLN A 1043 -59.22 11.45 31.86
C GLN A 1043 -60.64 11.92 31.47
N GLN A 1044 -61.01 13.15 31.84
CA GLN A 1044 -62.29 13.75 31.46
C GLN A 1044 -62.39 13.94 29.95
N GLU A 1045 -61.33 14.43 29.31
CA GLU A 1045 -61.29 14.63 27.86
C GLU A 1045 -61.32 13.33 27.04
N LEU A 1046 -60.71 12.23 27.53
CA LEU A 1046 -60.73 10.92 26.88
C LEU A 1046 -62.05 10.15 27.07
N SER A 1047 -62.84 10.55 28.06
CA SER A 1047 -64.15 9.96 28.37
C SER A 1047 -65.32 10.58 27.60
N GLN A 1048 -65.06 11.64 26.81
CA GLN A 1048 -65.98 12.30 25.88
C GLN A 1048 -65.70 11.84 24.45
#